data_AF-A0A0F4IDH2-F1
#
_entry.id   AF-A0A0F4IDH2-F1
#
_cell.length_a   1.000
_cell.length_b   1.000
_cell.length_c   1.000
_cell.angle_alpha   90.00
_cell.angle_beta   90.00
_cell.angle_gamma   90.00
#
_symmetry.space_group_name_H-M   'P 1'
#
loop_
_entity.id
_entity.type
_entity.pdbx_description
1 polymer ?
#
loop_
_entity_poly.entity_id
_entity_poly.type
_entity_poly.pdbx_seq_one_letter_code
_entity_poly.pdbx_strand_id
1 'polypeptide(L)'
;APAGDVAAAGLVDAAHPFLGAAVPLADGQGALLTGRLSPATHPWLTDHTVMDTVLLPGTALVDLALRAADEVCCDRVDELTLGAPLVLHEDGAVQLQAVVGGADATGHRTVGVYSRPETADSAEPWTCHATGVVSVAARAEQEEPPSGPAAWPAPGAEPLDTGGAYERLAGLGLGYGPVFQGLHGLWRRGDEVFAEVRLPEETAVAGFGVHPALLDSALHAIGLGGLLPDAGRARIPFAWNGVSVHATGARTLRVRIVPAGADAVALDATDEAGRPVARVDSLVLRPVSARQLAEAGRAHGHQDPLYRLDWTPLPLTPEEPASRPDGQWTLVGGDDGLRAALEDSGLDVGFRPDLADPAGGAEEEAPAVLLATVDVRPDRDHPVAHVHATAHRALDLLQRWLADDRYAGSRLAVLTGNAVAARGRGEEDRDKEVDPAQAAIWGLVRSAQSEHPGRFVLVDLDRDPASARALPALLASGEEQFAVRGGTVLVPRLARTEHPLVPGGAGPVFTTDGTVLVTGATGLLGRHVARHLVTRHGVRDLLLAGRRGGAAEGMAALEAELTALGARVTVAACDVADREALARLLDAVPDGRPLTAVVHVAGVTDDGIFTGLTAERIDRVFRPKVDAALHLDELTRDLELSAFVLFS
;
A
#
# COMPACT_ATOMS: atom_id res chain seq x y z
N ALA A 1 24.49 -10.33 10.55
CA ALA A 1 25.81 -10.99 10.65
C ALA A 1 26.82 -9.96 11.16
N PRO A 2 27.84 -10.31 11.95
CA PRO A 2 28.97 -9.40 12.12
C PRO A 2 29.49 -9.04 10.72
N ALA A 3 29.90 -7.79 10.51
CA ALA A 3 30.50 -7.38 9.25
C ALA A 3 31.56 -8.43 8.86
N GLY A 4 31.43 -9.01 7.66
CA GLY A 4 32.51 -9.85 7.13
C GLY A 4 33.80 -9.04 7.14
N ASP A 5 34.96 -9.69 7.24
CA ASP A 5 36.25 -9.01 7.24
C ASP A 5 36.41 -8.14 5.98
N VAL A 6 36.11 -6.84 6.13
CA VAL A 6 36.14 -5.85 5.04
C VAL A 6 37.56 -5.57 4.58
N ALA A 7 38.58 -5.96 5.36
CA ALA A 7 39.98 -5.80 5.01
C ALA A 7 40.36 -6.68 3.81
N ALA A 8 39.68 -7.81 3.59
CA ALA A 8 39.88 -8.65 2.40
C ALA A 8 39.51 -7.91 1.09
N ALA A 9 38.61 -6.93 1.17
CA ALA A 9 38.26 -6.03 0.07
C ALA A 9 39.12 -4.75 0.03
N GLY A 10 40.14 -4.65 0.88
CA GLY A 10 41.01 -3.46 1.00
C GLY A 10 40.35 -2.27 1.70
N LEU A 11 39.25 -2.49 2.43
CA LEU A 11 38.52 -1.45 3.14
C LEU A 11 38.88 -1.42 4.63
N VAL A 12 38.64 -0.29 5.28
CA VAL A 12 38.89 -0.10 6.72
C VAL A 12 37.58 -0.26 7.49
N ASP A 13 37.62 -0.88 8.67
CA ASP A 13 36.46 -0.98 9.56
C ASP A 13 36.03 0.43 10.04
N ALA A 14 34.74 0.76 9.89
CA ALA A 14 34.23 2.08 10.28
C ALA A 14 33.96 2.22 11.79
N ALA A 15 34.17 1.19 12.61
CA ALA A 15 34.02 1.19 14.06
C ALA A 15 32.68 1.77 14.56
N HIS A 16 31.60 1.53 13.80
CA HIS A 16 30.30 2.16 14.04
C HIS A 16 29.15 1.17 13.80
N PRO A 17 28.08 1.12 14.63
CA PRO A 17 27.05 0.09 14.53
C PRO A 17 26.28 0.08 13.19
N PHE A 18 26.07 1.25 12.57
CA PHE A 18 25.37 1.35 11.28
C PHE A 18 26.31 1.33 10.05
N LEU A 19 27.63 1.48 10.24
CA LEU A 19 28.59 1.62 9.14
C LEU A 19 29.63 0.51 9.25
N GLY A 20 29.74 -0.32 8.22
CA GLY A 20 30.64 -1.47 8.21
C GLY A 20 32.02 -1.16 7.65
N ALA A 21 32.14 -0.18 6.76
CA ALA A 21 33.41 0.16 6.11
C ALA A 21 33.58 1.65 5.88
N ALA A 22 34.82 2.13 5.98
CA ALA A 22 35.27 3.47 5.63
C ALA A 22 36.25 3.41 4.45
N VAL A 23 36.07 4.33 3.50
CA VAL A 23 36.86 4.44 2.27
C VAL A 23 37.37 5.87 2.14
N PRO A 24 38.60 6.15 2.63
CA PRO A 24 39.27 7.41 2.34
C PRO A 24 39.45 7.54 0.82
N LEU A 25 39.10 8.71 0.27
CA LEU A 25 39.24 8.96 -1.16
C LEU A 25 40.72 9.13 -1.53
N ALA A 26 41.12 8.61 -2.68
CA ALA A 26 42.53 8.56 -3.09
C ALA A 26 43.15 9.95 -3.34
N ASP A 27 42.33 10.97 -3.58
CA ASP A 27 42.76 12.38 -3.66
C ASP A 27 43.03 13.01 -2.29
N GLY A 28 42.77 12.27 -1.21
CA GLY A 28 42.90 12.72 0.18
C GLY A 28 41.90 13.80 0.57
N GLN A 29 40.89 14.08 -0.26
CA GLN A 29 39.98 15.19 -0.04
C GLN A 29 38.75 14.78 0.76
N GLY A 30 38.36 13.52 0.80
CA GLY A 30 37.15 13.11 1.50
C GLY A 30 37.15 11.64 1.92
N ALA A 31 35.99 11.20 2.38
CA ALA A 31 35.76 9.81 2.74
C ALA A 31 34.32 9.39 2.41
N LEU A 32 34.16 8.11 2.07
CA LEU A 32 32.88 7.43 1.94
C LEU A 32 32.79 6.33 3.00
N LEU A 33 31.81 6.40 3.87
CA LEU A 33 31.48 5.33 4.80
C LEU A 33 30.23 4.61 4.30
N THR A 34 30.22 3.29 4.39
CA THR A 34 29.12 2.46 3.87
C THR A 34 28.65 1.47 4.92
N GLY A 35 27.36 1.14 4.89
CA GLY A 35 26.77 0.23 5.84
C GLY A 35 25.44 -0.35 5.39
N ARG A 36 24.84 -1.14 6.27
CA ARG A 36 23.54 -1.77 6.07
C ARG A 36 22.73 -1.62 7.35
N LEU A 37 21.52 -1.10 7.19
CA LEU A 37 20.59 -0.87 8.29
C LEU A 37 19.34 -1.71 8.11
N SER A 38 18.94 -2.42 9.16
CA SER A 38 17.75 -3.27 9.15
C SER A 38 17.23 -3.43 10.58
N PRO A 39 15.91 -3.34 10.81
CA PRO A 39 15.32 -3.65 12.12
C PRO A 39 15.68 -5.05 12.63
N ALA A 40 15.88 -6.03 11.77
CA ALA A 40 16.33 -7.36 12.17
C ALA A 40 17.71 -7.36 12.87
N THR A 41 18.60 -6.43 12.48
CA THR A 41 19.93 -6.26 13.10
C THR A 41 19.95 -5.27 14.24
N HIS A 42 19.03 -4.32 14.23
CA HIS A 42 18.90 -3.25 15.22
C HIS A 42 17.43 -3.16 15.67
N PRO A 43 16.93 -4.13 16.47
CA PRO A 43 15.50 -4.26 16.77
C PRO A 43 14.93 -3.03 17.47
N TRP A 44 15.74 -2.34 18.26
CA TRP A 44 15.34 -1.11 18.95
C TRP A 44 14.92 0.02 18.00
N LEU A 45 15.24 -0.03 16.71
CA LEU A 45 14.77 0.97 15.74
C LEU A 45 13.26 0.92 15.53
N THR A 46 12.61 -0.23 15.75
CA THR A 46 11.14 -0.33 15.65
C THR A 46 10.42 0.42 16.77
N ASP A 47 11.13 0.76 17.84
CA ASP A 47 10.60 1.53 18.97
C ASP A 47 10.49 3.04 18.65
N HIS A 48 10.86 3.50 17.46
CA HIS A 48 10.70 4.89 17.06
C HIS A 48 9.74 5.01 15.87
N THR A 49 8.50 5.40 16.19
CA THR A 49 7.42 5.53 15.21
C THR A 49 6.84 6.94 15.20
N VAL A 50 6.51 7.41 14.00
CA VAL A 50 5.78 8.67 13.81
C VAL A 50 4.58 8.37 12.90
N MET A 51 3.37 8.65 13.38
CA MET A 51 2.11 8.33 12.70
C MET A 51 2.07 6.86 12.25
N ASP A 52 2.37 5.95 13.18
CA ASP A 52 2.45 4.49 12.99
C ASP A 52 3.50 4.03 11.94
N THR A 53 4.43 4.91 11.55
CA THR A 53 5.51 4.60 10.60
C THR A 53 6.85 4.52 11.34
N VAL A 54 7.58 3.41 11.20
CA VAL A 54 8.94 3.27 11.77
C VAL A 54 9.91 4.17 11.00
N LEU A 55 10.56 5.08 11.71
CA LEU A 55 11.51 6.04 11.14
C LEU A 55 12.86 5.94 11.83
N LEU A 56 13.95 6.06 11.07
CA LEU A 56 15.25 6.34 11.67
C LEU A 56 15.18 7.72 12.35
N PRO A 57 15.46 7.85 13.67
CA PRO A 57 15.41 9.14 14.35
C PRO A 57 16.45 10.11 13.79
N GLY A 58 16.15 11.40 13.81
CA GLY A 58 17.06 12.44 13.33
C GLY A 58 18.42 12.44 14.06
N THR A 59 18.43 12.01 15.33
CA THR A 59 19.65 11.85 16.13
C THR A 59 20.61 10.79 15.58
N ALA A 60 20.11 9.75 14.90
CA ALA A 60 20.96 8.78 14.21
C ALA A 60 21.62 9.37 12.96
N LEU A 61 20.94 10.29 12.25
CA LEU A 61 21.53 10.99 11.11
C LEU A 61 22.64 11.95 11.56
N VAL A 62 22.49 12.59 12.71
CA VAL A 62 23.54 13.43 13.33
C VAL A 62 24.76 12.59 13.69
N ASP A 63 24.54 11.44 14.33
CA ASP A 63 25.63 10.54 14.73
C ASP A 63 26.39 9.96 13.52
N LEU A 64 25.67 9.59 12.44
CA LEU A 64 26.27 9.21 11.14
C LEU A 64 27.12 10.34 10.54
N ALA A 65 26.65 11.59 10.61
CA ALA A 65 27.37 12.74 10.08
C ALA A 65 28.64 13.05 10.89
N LEU A 66 28.56 13.01 12.23
CA LEU A 66 29.72 13.15 13.12
C LEU A 66 30.76 12.06 12.86
N ARG A 67 30.32 10.80 12.76
CA ARG A 67 31.22 9.69 12.45
C ARG A 67 31.91 9.87 11.10
N ALA A 68 31.20 10.37 10.09
CA ALA A 68 31.82 10.69 8.79
C ALA A 68 32.80 11.87 8.88
N ALA A 69 32.51 12.88 9.71
CA ALA A 69 33.38 14.03 9.96
C ALA A 69 34.70 13.62 10.64
N ASP A 70 34.66 12.63 11.55
CA ASP A 70 35.83 12.12 12.25
C ASP A 70 36.90 11.57 11.29
N GLU A 71 36.49 10.97 10.14
CA GLU A 71 37.42 10.46 9.11
C GLU A 71 38.31 11.56 8.50
N VAL A 72 37.85 12.81 8.55
CA VAL A 72 38.57 13.98 8.03
C VAL A 72 39.00 14.93 9.14
N CYS A 73 39.03 14.45 10.38
CA CYS A 73 39.43 15.17 11.59
C CYS A 73 38.58 16.41 11.91
N CYS A 74 37.31 16.43 11.48
CA CYS A 74 36.34 17.44 11.86
C CYS A 74 35.53 16.95 13.07
N ASP A 75 35.44 17.77 14.12
CA ASP A 75 34.79 17.45 15.40
C ASP A 75 33.51 18.27 15.66
N ARG A 76 33.09 19.08 14.68
CA ARG A 76 31.91 19.93 14.75
C ARG A 76 31.06 19.80 13.48
N VAL A 77 29.76 19.63 13.68
CA VAL A 77 28.75 19.82 12.62
C VAL A 77 28.26 21.26 12.74
N ASP A 78 28.63 22.10 11.78
CA ASP A 78 28.22 23.51 11.75
C ASP A 78 26.73 23.63 11.45
N GLU A 79 26.28 22.89 10.45
CA GLU A 79 24.89 22.79 10.02
C GLU A 79 24.61 21.38 9.51
N LEU A 80 23.46 20.81 9.86
CA LEU A 80 22.92 19.60 9.24
C LEU A 80 21.41 19.74 9.06
N THR A 81 20.98 19.81 7.81
CA THR A 81 19.57 19.83 7.43
C THR A 81 19.09 18.43 7.11
N LEU A 82 18.01 18.00 7.76
CA LEU A 82 17.34 16.73 7.51
C LEU A 82 16.34 16.90 6.36
N GLY A 83 16.55 16.12 5.30
CA GLY A 83 15.77 16.14 4.07
C GLY A 83 14.62 15.13 4.11
N ALA A 84 14.72 14.08 3.28
CA ALA A 84 13.72 13.03 3.24
C ALA A 84 13.79 12.15 4.51
N PRO A 85 12.67 11.86 5.20
CA PRO A 85 12.65 10.87 6.28
C PRO A 85 13.10 9.49 5.78
N LEU A 86 13.92 8.79 6.57
CA LEU A 86 14.29 7.41 6.28
C LEU A 86 13.32 6.44 6.97
N VAL A 87 12.40 5.88 6.18
CA VAL A 87 11.42 4.89 6.63
C VAL A 87 12.08 3.51 6.66
N LEU A 88 11.88 2.77 7.75
CA LEU A 88 12.38 1.41 7.92
C LEU A 88 11.22 0.41 7.91
N HIS A 89 11.42 -0.73 7.25
CA HIS A 89 10.44 -1.83 7.23
C HIS A 89 10.92 -2.96 8.12
N GLU A 90 10.01 -3.61 8.85
CA GLU A 90 10.34 -4.68 9.80
C GLU A 90 11.18 -5.80 9.15
N ASP A 91 10.82 -6.22 7.94
CA ASP A 91 11.53 -7.26 7.17
C ASP A 91 12.53 -6.68 6.15
N GLY A 92 12.67 -5.36 6.10
CA GLY A 92 13.48 -4.66 5.12
C GLY A 92 14.90 -4.38 5.57
N ALA A 93 15.74 -4.04 4.60
CA ALA A 93 17.05 -3.46 4.84
C ALA A 93 17.35 -2.37 3.81
N VAL A 94 18.13 -1.39 4.25
CA VAL A 94 18.64 -0.32 3.40
C VAL A 94 20.16 -0.34 3.40
N GLN A 95 20.74 -0.03 2.25
CA GLN A 95 22.15 0.32 2.13
C GLN A 95 22.30 1.77 2.59
N LEU A 96 23.33 2.06 3.38
CA LEU A 96 23.66 3.39 3.88
C LEU A 96 24.97 3.86 3.28
N GLN A 97 25.04 5.16 2.95
CA GLN A 97 26.27 5.87 2.67
C GLN A 97 26.33 7.18 3.45
N ALA A 98 27.45 7.43 4.11
CA ALA A 98 27.79 8.75 4.65
C ALA A 98 29.02 9.26 3.91
N VAL A 99 28.92 10.45 3.31
CA VAL A 99 29.94 11.02 2.43
C VAL A 99 30.40 12.33 3.01
N VAL A 100 31.72 12.52 3.11
CA VAL A 100 32.34 13.81 3.45
C VAL A 100 33.28 14.26 2.34
N GLY A 101 33.19 15.52 1.96
CA GLY A 101 33.91 16.12 0.84
C GLY A 101 35.23 16.81 1.22
N GLY A 102 35.87 17.36 0.17
CA GLY A 102 37.03 18.25 0.25
C GLY A 102 36.82 19.44 1.16
N ALA A 103 37.90 19.90 1.80
CA ALA A 103 37.90 21.17 2.51
C ALA A 103 37.86 22.32 1.50
N ASP A 104 37.02 23.31 1.77
CA ASP A 104 37.03 24.58 1.05
C ASP A 104 38.18 25.49 1.54
N ALA A 105 38.25 26.71 0.99
CA ALA A 105 39.28 27.70 1.35
C ALA A 105 39.24 28.13 2.83
N THR A 106 38.14 27.87 3.53
CA THR A 106 37.91 28.19 4.94
C THR A 106 38.06 26.98 5.86
N GLY A 107 38.32 25.79 5.31
CA GLY A 107 38.47 24.55 6.07
C GLY A 107 37.16 23.82 6.37
N HIS A 108 36.03 24.30 5.85
CA HIS A 108 34.73 23.64 5.98
C HIS A 108 34.58 22.54 4.92
N ARG A 109 33.82 21.50 5.25
CA ARG A 109 33.60 20.32 4.39
C ARG A 109 32.12 19.99 4.30
N THR A 110 31.66 19.63 3.12
CA THR A 110 30.28 19.13 2.94
C THR A 110 30.15 17.72 3.49
N VAL A 111 29.05 17.42 4.17
CA VAL A 111 28.68 16.07 4.59
C VAL A 111 27.28 15.71 4.06
N GLY A 112 27.05 14.43 3.75
CA GLY A 112 25.75 13.93 3.34
C GLY A 112 25.51 12.49 3.78
N VAL A 113 24.27 12.16 4.12
CA VAL A 113 23.82 10.80 4.48
C VAL A 113 22.75 10.36 3.50
N TYR A 114 22.96 9.20 2.89
CA TYR A 114 22.15 8.66 1.81
C TYR A 114 21.73 7.22 2.11
N SER A 115 20.59 6.82 1.57
CA SER A 115 20.18 5.43 1.58
C SER A 115 19.51 5.01 0.27
N ARG A 116 19.43 3.69 0.08
CA ARG A 116 18.55 3.07 -0.91
C ARG A 116 18.11 1.68 -0.41
N PRO A 117 16.98 1.14 -0.87
CA PRO A 117 16.57 -0.23 -0.54
C PRO A 117 17.66 -1.25 -0.89
N GLU A 118 17.82 -2.30 -0.09
CA GLU A 118 18.80 -3.37 -0.39
C GLU A 118 18.46 -4.13 -1.68
N THR A 119 17.18 -4.24 -2.01
CA THR A 119 16.66 -4.88 -3.21
C THR A 119 16.67 -3.98 -4.45
N ALA A 120 17.10 -2.72 -4.30
CA ALA A 120 17.14 -1.76 -5.40
C ALA A 120 18.13 -2.22 -6.48
N ASP A 121 17.72 -2.10 -7.75
CA ASP A 121 18.63 -2.30 -8.86
C ASP A 121 19.77 -1.27 -8.81
N SER A 122 20.94 -1.63 -9.34
CA SER A 122 22.12 -0.75 -9.30
C SER A 122 21.92 0.63 -9.97
N ALA A 123 20.92 0.74 -10.84
CA ALA A 123 20.54 1.97 -11.54
C ALA A 123 19.57 2.87 -10.76
N GLU A 124 18.98 2.39 -9.66
CA GLU A 124 18.10 3.21 -8.83
C GLU A 124 18.89 4.30 -8.07
N PRO A 125 18.35 5.54 -7.99
CA PRO A 125 19.04 6.65 -7.36
C PRO A 125 19.07 6.51 -5.83
N TRP A 126 20.11 7.07 -5.21
CA TRP A 126 20.20 7.21 -3.76
C TRP A 126 19.30 8.35 -3.27
N THR A 127 18.62 8.14 -2.14
CA THR A 127 17.85 9.18 -1.46
C THR A 127 18.73 9.90 -0.43
N CYS A 128 18.76 11.23 -0.46
CA CYS A 128 19.48 12.05 0.51
C CYS A 128 18.61 12.33 1.75
N HIS A 129 19.09 11.92 2.93
CA HIS A 129 18.38 12.07 4.20
C HIS A 129 18.89 13.23 5.05
N ALA A 130 20.18 13.52 4.96
CA ALA A 130 20.78 14.65 5.65
C ALA A 130 21.90 15.23 4.79
N THR A 131 22.03 16.55 4.80
CA THR A 131 23.14 17.25 4.15
C THR A 131 23.54 18.46 4.99
N GLY A 132 24.83 18.79 5.00
CA GLY A 132 25.35 19.79 5.91
C GLY A 132 26.80 20.13 5.69
N VAL A 133 27.35 20.84 6.68
CA VAL A 133 28.72 21.32 6.72
C VAL A 133 29.36 20.93 8.05
N VAL A 134 30.60 20.45 7.98
CA VAL A 134 31.42 20.09 9.15
C VAL A 134 32.74 20.85 9.12
N SER A 135 33.28 21.11 10.30
CA SER A 135 34.53 21.84 10.48
C SER A 135 35.30 21.33 11.70
N VAL A 136 36.50 21.88 11.89
CA VAL A 136 37.24 21.75 13.14
C VAL A 136 36.79 22.90 14.05
N ALA A 137 36.33 22.59 15.25
CA ALA A 137 35.91 23.59 16.23
C ALA A 137 37.04 24.61 16.48
N ALA A 138 36.72 25.91 16.37
CA ALA A 138 37.71 26.96 16.54
C ALA A 138 38.25 26.94 17.98
N ARG A 139 39.58 27.08 18.14
CA ARG A 139 40.26 27.08 19.45
C ARG A 139 39.79 28.20 20.40
N ALA A 140 39.11 29.22 19.89
CA ALA A 140 38.49 30.31 20.66
C ALA A 140 37.06 29.99 21.14
N GLU A 141 36.39 29.01 20.54
CA GLU A 141 35.11 28.44 21.02
C GLU A 141 35.33 27.34 22.07
N GLN A 142 36.59 26.99 22.35
CA GLN A 142 37.04 26.22 23.51
C GLN A 142 37.14 27.10 24.78
N GLU A 143 36.28 28.11 24.95
CA GLU A 143 35.92 28.55 26.30
C GLU A 143 35.38 27.31 27.04
N GLU A 144 35.68 27.16 28.33
CA GLU A 144 35.35 25.97 29.12
C GLU A 144 33.93 25.48 28.75
N PRO A 145 33.79 24.22 28.28
CA PRO A 145 32.47 23.70 27.92
C PRO A 145 31.55 23.92 29.12
N PRO A 146 30.33 24.45 28.92
CA PRO A 146 29.48 24.85 30.02
C PRO A 146 29.35 23.68 30.99
N SER A 147 29.96 23.82 32.17
CA SER A 147 29.83 22.81 33.21
C SER A 147 28.37 22.73 33.58
N GLY A 148 27.81 21.52 33.67
CA GLY A 148 26.45 21.33 34.18
C GLY A 148 26.27 22.02 35.53
N PRO A 149 25.04 22.33 35.95
CA PRO A 149 24.81 22.98 37.23
C PRO A 149 25.47 22.18 38.36
N ALA A 150 26.16 22.87 39.28
CA ALA A 150 26.89 22.23 40.39
C ALA A 150 26.00 21.37 41.31
N ALA A 151 24.67 21.56 41.25
CA ALA A 151 23.66 20.73 41.89
C ALA A 151 22.59 20.35 40.87
N TRP A 152 22.09 19.11 40.96
CA TRP A 152 21.08 18.56 40.06
C TRP A 152 19.82 18.09 40.81
N PRO A 153 18.60 18.47 40.38
CA PRO A 153 18.32 19.45 39.33
C PRO A 153 18.79 20.86 39.73
N ALA A 154 18.86 21.77 38.76
CA ALA A 154 19.34 23.14 39.01
C ALA A 154 18.50 23.82 40.12
N PRO A 155 19.11 24.54 41.08
CA PRO A 155 18.36 25.24 42.12
C PRO A 155 17.27 26.15 41.54
N GLY A 156 16.06 26.04 42.10
CA GLY A 156 14.88 26.78 41.64
C GLY A 156 14.13 26.16 40.45
N ALA A 157 14.53 24.97 39.98
CA ALA A 157 13.77 24.23 38.99
C ALA A 157 12.64 23.41 39.65
N GLU A 158 11.41 23.58 39.17
CA GLU A 158 10.22 22.89 39.66
C GLU A 158 9.98 21.60 38.86
N PRO A 159 9.66 20.47 39.50
CA PRO A 159 9.40 19.21 38.81
C PRO A 159 8.12 19.29 37.96
N LEU A 160 8.18 18.75 36.74
CA LEU A 160 7.03 18.55 35.87
C LEU A 160 6.56 17.09 35.94
N ASP A 161 5.25 16.88 35.86
CA ASP A 161 4.66 15.53 35.90
C ASP A 161 4.96 14.74 34.61
N THR A 162 5.70 13.65 34.77
CA THR A 162 6.05 12.70 33.69
C THR A 162 5.06 11.53 33.60
N GLY A 163 4.10 11.42 34.52
CA GLY A 163 3.06 10.41 34.45
C GLY A 163 2.24 10.54 33.16
N GLY A 164 2.08 9.44 32.42
CA GLY A 164 1.35 9.44 31.16
C GLY A 164 2.05 10.17 29.99
N ALA A 165 3.34 10.51 30.12
CA ALA A 165 4.04 11.34 29.13
C ALA A 165 4.10 10.70 27.74
N TYR A 166 4.38 9.40 27.66
CA TYR A 166 4.47 8.70 26.38
C TYR A 166 3.11 8.43 25.76
N GLU A 167 2.06 8.26 26.54
CA GLU A 167 0.67 8.19 26.06
C GLU A 167 0.24 9.53 25.44
N ARG A 168 0.66 10.66 26.03
CA ARG A 168 0.43 11.99 25.44
C ARG A 168 1.19 12.17 24.13
N LEU A 169 2.44 11.73 24.06
CA LEU A 169 3.24 11.77 22.83
C LEU A 169 2.63 10.87 21.75
N ALA A 170 2.18 9.66 22.11
CA ALA A 170 1.48 8.75 21.21
C ALA A 170 0.17 9.36 20.68
N GLY A 171 -0.57 10.09 21.51
CA GLY A 171 -1.77 10.83 21.09
C GLY A 171 -1.49 11.94 20.06
N LEU A 172 -0.26 12.44 19.98
CA LEU A 172 0.20 13.36 18.93
C LEU A 172 0.71 12.64 17.68
N GLY A 173 0.76 11.30 17.70
CA GLY A 173 1.35 10.47 16.65
C GLY A 173 2.86 10.24 16.81
N LEU A 174 3.44 10.45 17.99
CA LEU A 174 4.84 10.12 18.29
C LEU A 174 4.88 8.87 19.18
N GLY A 175 5.05 7.70 18.58
CA GLY A 175 5.06 6.42 19.28
C GLY A 175 6.48 6.01 19.63
N TYR A 176 6.78 5.97 20.93
CA TYR A 176 8.08 5.54 21.46
C TYR A 176 7.93 4.23 22.22
N GLY A 177 8.70 3.22 21.84
CA GLY A 177 8.84 1.93 22.53
C GLY A 177 9.93 1.97 23.60
N PRO A 178 10.18 0.84 24.30
CA PRO A 178 10.97 0.78 25.52
C PRO A 178 12.34 1.44 25.45
N VAL A 179 13.07 1.32 24.34
CA VAL A 179 14.43 1.89 24.23
C VAL A 179 14.40 3.43 24.09
N PHE A 180 13.34 3.99 23.52
CA PHE A 180 13.14 5.44 23.39
C PHE A 180 12.40 6.05 24.57
N GLN A 181 11.88 5.26 25.50
CA GLN A 181 11.21 5.76 26.70
C GLN A 181 12.19 6.14 27.83
N GLY A 182 13.27 6.87 27.48
CA GLY A 182 14.38 7.13 28.39
C GLY A 182 14.17 8.25 29.41
N LEU A 183 13.11 9.05 29.34
CA LEU A 183 12.85 10.16 30.28
C LEU A 183 12.54 9.67 31.70
N HIS A 184 13.43 9.99 32.64
CA HIS A 184 13.29 9.65 34.07
C HIS A 184 12.93 10.85 34.95
N GLY A 185 13.30 12.07 34.55
CA GLY A 185 12.99 13.27 35.31
C GLY A 185 12.91 14.49 34.42
N LEU A 186 12.00 15.41 34.77
CA LEU A 186 11.75 16.63 34.02
C LEU A 186 11.48 17.78 35.00
N TRP A 187 12.17 18.90 34.81
CA TRP A 187 12.03 20.10 35.62
C TRP A 187 12.01 21.35 34.75
N ARG A 188 11.37 22.41 35.24
CA ARG A 188 11.30 23.70 34.56
C ARG A 188 11.73 24.85 35.46
N ARG A 189 12.47 25.80 34.91
CA ARG A 189 12.84 27.06 35.57
C ARG A 189 12.69 28.21 34.58
N GLY A 190 11.59 28.95 34.68
CA GLY A 190 11.25 29.97 33.68
C GLY A 190 11.10 29.35 32.29
N ASP A 191 11.95 29.75 31.35
CA ASP A 191 12.00 29.21 29.99
C ASP A 191 13.07 28.12 29.81
N GLU A 192 13.71 27.66 30.88
CA GLU A 192 14.66 26.56 30.84
C GLU A 192 13.98 25.24 31.24
N VAL A 193 14.31 24.17 30.52
CA VAL A 193 13.88 22.81 30.85
C VAL A 193 15.12 21.97 31.16
N PHE A 194 15.01 21.17 32.22
CA PHE A 194 16.03 20.21 32.61
C PHE A 194 15.44 18.81 32.50
N ALA A 195 16.19 17.88 31.90
CA ALA A 195 15.75 16.50 31.75
C ALA A 195 16.85 15.54 32.19
N GLU A 196 16.47 14.47 32.88
CA GLU A 196 17.33 13.33 33.13
C GLU A 196 16.82 12.15 32.30
N VAL A 197 17.67 11.63 31.43
CA VAL A 197 17.34 10.54 30.51
C VAL A 197 18.32 9.39 30.65
N ARG A 198 17.85 8.15 30.52
CA ARG A 198 18.66 6.94 30.67
C ARG A 198 18.25 5.86 29.67
N LEU A 199 19.23 5.13 29.15
CA LEU A 199 18.99 3.93 28.34
C LEU A 199 18.77 2.68 29.20
N PRO A 200 17.91 1.74 28.75
CA PRO A 200 17.83 0.40 29.34
C PRO A 200 19.20 -0.28 29.39
N GLU A 201 19.55 -0.93 30.50
CA GLU A 201 20.89 -1.49 30.81
C GLU A 201 21.47 -2.33 29.66
N GLU A 202 20.63 -3.08 28.97
CA GLU A 202 21.03 -4.04 27.93
C GLU A 202 21.29 -3.40 26.56
N THR A 203 21.01 -2.10 26.42
CA THR A 203 21.24 -1.35 25.18
C THR A 203 22.73 -1.12 24.98
N ALA A 204 23.30 -1.61 23.89
CA ALA A 204 24.70 -1.41 23.55
C ALA A 204 24.97 0.06 23.16
N VAL A 205 25.99 0.68 23.77
CA VAL A 205 26.37 2.09 23.51
C VAL A 205 27.69 2.24 22.77
N ALA A 206 28.42 1.14 22.56
CA ALA A 206 29.73 1.17 21.92
C ALA A 206 29.62 1.55 20.43
N GLY A 207 30.57 2.38 19.96
CA GLY A 207 30.69 2.79 18.56
C GLY A 207 29.85 4.00 18.16
N PHE A 208 28.86 4.39 18.97
CA PHE A 208 28.14 5.67 18.80
C PHE A 208 28.88 6.81 19.50
N GLY A 209 28.76 8.04 18.97
CA GLY A 209 29.18 9.24 19.68
C GLY A 209 28.29 9.45 20.91
N VAL A 210 26.99 9.64 20.66
CA VAL A 210 25.93 9.53 21.66
C VAL A 210 24.86 8.61 21.08
N HIS A 211 24.46 7.57 21.83
CA HIS A 211 23.47 6.61 21.33
C HIS A 211 22.20 7.34 20.84
N PRO A 212 21.70 7.07 19.61
CA PRO A 212 20.61 7.86 19.03
C PRO A 212 19.34 7.91 19.87
N ALA A 213 18.93 6.79 20.48
CA ALA A 213 17.76 6.76 21.37
C ALA A 213 17.95 7.54 22.68
N LEU A 214 19.18 7.68 23.19
CA LEU A 214 19.47 8.45 24.40
C LEU A 214 19.35 9.95 24.11
N LEU A 215 19.94 10.38 23.00
CA LEU A 215 19.83 11.77 22.54
C LEU A 215 18.38 12.10 22.18
N ASP A 216 17.67 11.19 21.51
CA ASP A 216 16.26 11.40 21.13
C ASP A 216 15.35 11.52 22.35
N SER A 217 15.55 10.67 23.37
CA SER A 217 14.83 10.76 24.65
C SER A 217 14.99 12.14 25.31
N ALA A 218 16.15 12.80 25.15
CA ALA A 218 16.33 14.16 25.65
C ALA A 218 15.48 15.18 24.90
N LEU A 219 15.21 14.96 23.61
CA LEU A 219 14.38 15.85 22.80
C LEU A 219 12.89 15.78 23.20
N HIS A 220 12.45 14.69 23.83
CA HIS A 220 11.06 14.55 24.30
C HIS A 220 10.71 15.61 25.35
N ALA A 221 11.71 16.08 26.09
CA ALA A 221 11.58 17.16 27.07
C ALA A 221 11.19 18.50 26.43
N ILE A 222 11.42 18.71 25.13
CA ILE A 222 11.04 19.94 24.42
C ILE A 222 9.52 20.07 24.36
N GLY A 223 8.85 18.99 23.94
CA GLY A 223 7.38 18.94 23.84
C GLY A 223 6.71 18.88 25.21
N LEU A 224 7.23 18.05 26.12
CA LEU A 224 6.68 17.88 27.47
C LEU A 224 6.93 19.09 28.38
N GLY A 225 8.06 19.78 28.19
CA GLY A 225 8.43 20.98 28.93
C GLY A 225 7.73 22.25 28.47
N GLY A 226 6.99 22.20 27.36
CA GLY A 226 6.22 23.33 26.83
C GLY A 226 7.11 24.50 26.39
N LEU A 227 8.21 24.21 25.68
CA LEU A 227 9.16 25.21 25.18
C LEU A 227 8.75 25.85 23.86
N LEU A 228 7.94 25.17 23.05
CA LEU A 228 7.52 25.64 21.72
C LEU A 228 6.02 25.95 21.67
N PRO A 229 5.61 27.00 20.93
CA PRO A 229 4.20 27.29 20.69
C PRO A 229 3.57 26.20 19.78
N ASP A 230 2.31 25.86 20.04
CA ASP A 230 1.52 24.77 19.41
C ASP A 230 1.88 23.33 19.82
N ALA A 231 1.41 22.92 20.99
CA ALA A 231 1.50 21.57 21.52
C ALA A 231 0.60 20.52 20.81
N GLY A 232 -0.16 20.90 19.79
CA GLY A 232 -1.19 20.05 19.16
C GLY A 232 -0.74 19.24 17.94
N ARG A 233 0.54 19.27 17.56
CA ARG A 233 1.06 18.56 16.37
C ARG A 233 2.37 17.83 16.68
N ALA A 234 2.57 16.65 16.08
CA ALA A 234 3.86 15.99 16.05
C ALA A 234 4.91 16.89 15.39
N ARG A 235 5.98 17.19 16.12
CA ARG A 235 7.15 17.91 15.62
C ARG A 235 8.36 16.96 15.65
N ILE A 236 9.16 17.02 14.60
CA ILE A 236 10.40 16.23 14.47
C ILE A 236 11.59 17.17 14.23
N PRO A 237 12.82 16.75 14.58
CA PRO A 237 14.05 17.45 14.22
C PRO A 237 14.11 17.77 12.72
N PHE A 238 14.53 18.98 12.35
CA PHE A 238 14.69 19.41 10.96
C PHE A 238 16.08 19.95 10.65
N ALA A 239 16.62 20.83 11.49
CA ALA A 239 17.95 21.41 11.27
C ALA A 239 18.73 21.48 12.59
N TRP A 240 19.98 21.04 12.54
CA TRP A 240 20.92 21.03 13.66
C TRP A 240 22.06 21.99 13.35
N ASN A 241 22.42 22.86 14.30
CA ASN A 241 23.52 23.80 14.14
C ASN A 241 24.44 23.72 15.35
N GLY A 242 25.75 23.72 15.09
CA GLY A 242 26.77 23.67 16.12
C GLY A 242 26.65 22.45 17.02
N VAL A 243 26.73 21.26 16.43
CA VAL A 243 26.73 19.99 17.19
C VAL A 243 28.16 19.55 17.44
N SER A 244 28.47 19.29 18.72
CA SER A 244 29.76 18.72 19.15
C SER A 244 29.54 17.64 20.21
N VAL A 245 30.37 16.60 20.17
CA VAL A 245 30.39 15.51 21.15
C VAL A 245 31.75 15.52 21.85
N HIS A 246 31.73 15.53 23.18
CA HIS A 246 32.93 15.64 24.03
C HIS A 246 33.28 14.33 24.74
N ALA A 247 32.31 13.43 24.91
CA ALA A 247 32.49 12.13 25.52
C ALA A 247 31.55 11.10 24.89
N THR A 248 32.01 9.86 24.77
CA THR A 248 31.23 8.75 24.19
C THR A 248 30.85 7.70 25.22
N GLY A 249 29.92 6.81 24.86
CA GLY A 249 29.50 5.68 25.71
C GLY A 249 28.65 6.07 26.92
N ALA A 250 28.09 7.28 26.93
CA ALA A 250 27.15 7.71 27.96
C ALA A 250 25.88 6.84 27.94
N ARG A 251 25.39 6.47 29.13
CA ARG A 251 24.13 5.73 29.32
C ARG A 251 23.03 6.58 29.95
N THR A 252 23.43 7.64 30.64
CA THR A 252 22.55 8.64 31.26
C THR A 252 23.00 10.01 30.77
N LEU A 253 22.06 10.87 30.42
CA LEU A 253 22.31 12.30 30.20
C LEU A 253 21.47 13.15 31.16
N ARG A 254 22.09 14.22 31.61
CA ARG A 254 21.45 15.37 32.25
C ARG A 254 21.50 16.52 31.27
N VAL A 255 20.34 16.98 30.84
CA VAL A 255 20.23 17.91 29.71
C VAL A 255 19.57 19.20 30.16
N ARG A 256 20.17 20.33 29.79
CA ARG A 256 19.57 21.66 29.89
C ARG A 256 19.14 22.10 28.49
N ILE A 257 17.89 22.50 28.36
CA ILE A 257 17.29 22.94 27.11
C ILE A 257 16.77 24.36 27.28
N VAL A 258 17.14 25.25 26.37
CA VAL A 258 16.70 26.66 26.38
C VAL A 258 16.21 27.08 24.99
N PRO A 259 15.23 28.00 24.88
CA PRO A 259 14.82 28.56 23.61
C PRO A 259 15.98 29.25 22.88
N ALA A 260 16.10 28.99 21.58
CA ALA A 260 17.10 29.58 20.68
C ALA A 260 16.45 30.24 19.44
N GLY A 261 15.12 30.44 19.47
CA GLY A 261 14.31 30.99 18.38
C GLY A 261 12.84 30.62 18.54
N ALA A 262 12.00 30.96 17.55
CA ALA A 262 10.56 30.67 17.60
C ALA A 262 10.22 29.17 17.54
N ASP A 263 10.97 28.42 16.72
CA ASP A 263 10.83 26.97 16.53
C ASP A 263 12.14 26.22 16.85
N ALA A 264 13.02 26.85 17.66
CA ALA A 264 14.37 26.35 17.91
C ALA A 264 14.76 26.34 19.39
N VAL A 265 15.57 25.37 19.77
CA VAL A 265 16.13 25.22 21.12
C VAL A 265 17.64 24.93 21.08
N ALA A 266 18.36 25.33 22.11
CA ALA A 266 19.75 24.92 22.35
C ALA A 266 19.77 23.83 23.44
N LEU A 267 20.74 22.91 23.35
CA LEU A 267 20.89 21.80 24.30
C LEU A 267 22.33 21.69 24.81
N ASP A 268 22.48 21.60 26.12
CA ASP A 268 23.73 21.22 26.80
C ASP A 268 23.50 19.90 27.54
N ALA A 269 24.26 18.86 27.20
CA ALA A 269 24.15 17.54 27.82
C ALA A 269 25.42 17.17 28.59
N THR A 270 25.23 16.70 29.83
CA THR A 270 26.30 16.20 30.71
C THR A 270 26.01 14.79 31.19
N ASP A 271 27.03 14.10 31.70
CA ASP A 271 26.84 12.84 32.42
C ASP A 271 26.35 13.06 33.88
N GLU A 272 26.20 11.97 34.64
CA GLU A 272 25.77 12.01 36.05
C GLU A 272 26.78 12.74 36.98
N ALA A 273 28.04 12.87 36.55
CA ALA A 273 29.08 13.60 37.25
C ALA A 273 29.17 15.08 36.82
N GLY A 274 28.32 15.52 35.87
CA GLY A 274 28.31 16.88 35.35
C GLY A 274 29.38 17.15 34.28
N ARG A 275 30.06 16.11 33.78
CA ARG A 275 31.04 16.25 32.70
C ARG A 275 30.32 16.43 31.36
N PRO A 276 30.76 17.36 30.49
CA PRO A 276 30.16 17.58 29.17
C PRO A 276 30.17 16.32 28.31
N VAL A 277 29.04 16.03 27.67
CA VAL A 277 28.88 14.90 26.75
C VAL A 277 28.59 15.40 25.34
N ALA A 278 27.60 16.28 25.17
CA ALA A 278 27.27 16.83 23.86
C ALA A 278 26.67 18.24 24.00
N ARG A 279 26.83 19.04 22.95
CA ARG A 279 26.27 20.38 22.84
C ARG A 279 25.61 20.56 21.47
N VAL A 280 24.50 21.29 21.46
CA VAL A 280 23.77 21.70 20.26
C VAL A 280 23.44 23.19 20.40
N ASP A 281 24.04 24.02 19.56
CA ASP A 281 23.81 25.47 19.60
C ASP A 281 22.39 25.85 19.17
N SER A 282 21.83 25.15 18.18
CA SER A 282 20.44 25.33 17.76
C SER A 282 19.87 24.10 17.06
N LEU A 283 18.74 23.60 17.55
CA LEU A 283 17.91 22.56 16.96
C LEU A 283 16.56 23.16 16.56
N VAL A 284 16.26 23.17 15.26
CA VAL A 284 14.96 23.57 14.72
C VAL A 284 14.05 22.34 14.59
N LEU A 285 12.81 22.44 15.08
CA LEU A 285 11.80 21.39 14.99
C LEU A 285 10.62 21.82 14.12
N ARG A 286 10.17 20.94 13.22
CA ARG A 286 9.06 21.23 12.30
C ARG A 286 7.90 20.25 12.46
N PRO A 287 6.65 20.68 12.20
CA PRO A 287 5.51 19.76 12.13
C PRO A 287 5.69 18.77 10.97
N VAL A 288 5.31 17.52 11.20
CA VAL A 288 5.27 16.48 10.16
C VAL A 288 3.83 16.04 9.90
N SER A 289 3.53 15.71 8.65
CA SER A 289 2.22 15.19 8.22
C SER A 289 2.31 13.72 7.83
N ALA A 290 1.22 12.97 8.01
CA ALA A 290 1.13 11.58 7.56
C ALA A 290 1.39 11.43 6.04
N ARG A 291 1.05 12.45 5.24
CA ARG A 291 1.32 12.49 3.80
C ARG A 291 2.82 12.44 3.49
N GLN A 292 3.61 13.28 4.15
CA GLN A 292 5.06 13.34 3.93
C GLN A 292 5.73 12.00 4.26
N LEU A 293 5.23 11.28 5.27
CA LEU A 293 5.73 9.95 5.64
C LEU A 293 5.31 8.87 4.64
N ALA A 294 4.07 8.90 4.15
CA ALA A 294 3.61 7.97 3.11
C ALA A 294 4.38 8.14 1.79
N GLU A 295 4.70 9.38 1.39
CA GLU A 295 5.55 9.67 0.23
C GLU A 295 6.97 9.13 0.42
N ALA A 296 7.56 9.34 1.61
CA ALA A 296 8.87 8.80 1.93
C ALA A 296 8.88 7.26 1.95
N GLY A 297 7.84 6.61 2.49
CA GLY A 297 7.74 5.14 2.51
C GLY A 297 7.71 4.53 1.10
N ARG A 298 7.02 5.17 0.16
CA ARG A 298 7.00 4.74 -1.25
C ARG A 298 8.39 4.81 -1.90
N ALA A 299 9.15 5.87 -1.63
CA ALA A 299 10.51 6.02 -2.13
C ALA A 299 11.49 4.97 -1.58
N HIS A 300 11.16 4.33 -0.45
CA HIS A 300 11.98 3.29 0.19
C HIS A 300 11.43 1.86 -0.01
N GLY A 301 10.60 1.66 -1.04
CA GLY A 301 10.17 0.33 -1.46
C GLY A 301 8.79 -0.10 -0.93
N HIS A 302 7.97 0.80 -0.37
CA HIS A 302 6.55 0.51 -0.15
C HIS A 302 5.83 0.45 -1.50
N GLN A 303 5.78 -0.74 -2.09
CA GLN A 303 5.02 -1.01 -3.30
C GLN A 303 3.53 -0.87 -3.00
N ASP A 304 2.81 -0.05 -3.78
CA ASP A 304 1.36 0.02 -3.72
C ASP A 304 0.78 -1.38 -4.05
N PRO A 305 0.01 -2.02 -3.13
CA PRO A 305 -0.56 -3.34 -3.35
C PRO A 305 -1.74 -3.31 -4.34
N LEU A 306 -2.14 -2.14 -4.83
CA LEU A 306 -3.26 -2.00 -5.75
C LEU A 306 -2.85 -2.26 -7.20
N TYR A 307 -3.59 -3.16 -7.84
CA TYR A 307 -3.44 -3.51 -9.25
C TYR A 307 -4.73 -3.22 -10.02
N ARG A 308 -4.56 -2.96 -11.31
CA ARG A 308 -5.64 -2.83 -12.29
C ARG A 308 -5.33 -3.66 -13.53
N LEU A 309 -6.37 -4.00 -14.29
CA LEU A 309 -6.20 -4.53 -15.64
C LEU A 309 -6.12 -3.37 -16.62
N ASP A 310 -5.06 -3.36 -17.42
CA ASP A 310 -4.89 -2.46 -18.55
C ASP A 310 -4.99 -3.26 -19.84
N TRP A 311 -5.87 -2.83 -20.72
CA TRP A 311 -6.09 -3.45 -22.02
C TRP A 311 -5.16 -2.81 -23.04
N THR A 312 -4.08 -3.51 -23.36
CA THR A 312 -3.03 -3.00 -24.24
C THR A 312 -3.25 -3.48 -25.66
N PRO A 313 -3.15 -2.60 -26.68
CA PRO A 313 -3.17 -3.02 -28.08
C PRO A 313 -2.08 -4.04 -28.38
N LEU A 314 -2.49 -5.16 -28.98
CA LEU A 314 -1.58 -6.16 -29.53
C LEU A 314 -1.45 -5.88 -31.04
N PRO A 315 -0.30 -5.38 -31.53
CA PRO A 315 -0.11 -5.16 -32.95
C PRO A 315 -0.01 -6.52 -33.65
N LEU A 316 -1.09 -6.89 -34.34
CA LEU A 316 -1.11 -8.04 -35.23
C LEU A 316 -0.90 -7.54 -36.66
N THR A 317 0.16 -8.01 -37.33
CA THR A 317 0.38 -7.71 -38.75
C THR A 317 -0.57 -8.55 -39.60
N PRO A 318 -1.39 -7.95 -40.48
CA PRO A 318 -2.38 -8.69 -41.26
C PRO A 318 -1.82 -9.72 -42.25
N GLU A 319 -0.53 -9.69 -42.61
CA GLU A 319 0.01 -10.58 -43.65
C GLU A 319 1.47 -10.98 -43.39
N GLU A 320 1.64 -12.19 -42.85
CA GLU A 320 2.53 -13.23 -43.39
C GLU A 320 1.81 -14.57 -43.11
N PRO A 321 1.73 -15.53 -44.05
CA PRO A 321 1.21 -16.88 -43.81
C PRO A 321 2.17 -17.70 -42.93
N ALA A 322 2.66 -17.12 -41.85
CA ALA A 322 3.35 -17.83 -40.78
C ALA A 322 2.27 -18.35 -39.83
N SER A 323 1.99 -19.65 -39.95
CA SER A 323 1.15 -20.45 -39.07
C SER A 323 -0.25 -19.90 -38.79
N ARG A 324 -1.15 -19.93 -39.80
CA ARG A 324 -2.55 -20.25 -39.47
C ARG A 324 -2.51 -21.58 -38.70
N PRO A 325 -3.24 -21.78 -37.59
CA PRO A 325 -3.32 -23.10 -37.02
C PRO A 325 -3.82 -24.05 -38.12
N ASP A 326 -2.94 -24.95 -38.57
CA ASP A 326 -3.28 -25.96 -39.58
C ASP A 326 -4.41 -26.81 -38.99
N GLY A 327 -5.60 -26.76 -39.60
CA GLY A 327 -6.73 -27.57 -39.17
C GLY A 327 -8.08 -26.94 -39.43
N GLN A 328 -9.12 -27.76 -39.39
CA GLN A 328 -10.52 -27.35 -39.55
C GLN A 328 -10.99 -26.55 -38.32
N TRP A 329 -11.77 -25.49 -38.57
CA TRP A 329 -12.41 -24.70 -37.52
C TRP A 329 -13.89 -25.06 -37.46
N THR A 330 -14.50 -24.97 -36.29
CA THR A 330 -15.94 -25.14 -36.14
C THR A 330 -16.52 -24.13 -35.17
N LEU A 331 -17.56 -23.42 -35.58
CA LEU A 331 -18.40 -22.60 -34.69
C LEU A 331 -19.54 -23.45 -34.14
N VAL A 332 -19.66 -23.48 -32.82
CA VAL A 332 -20.78 -24.07 -32.07
C VAL A 332 -21.65 -22.94 -31.50
N GLY A 333 -22.92 -22.92 -31.89
CA GLY A 333 -23.84 -21.83 -31.59
C GLY A 333 -23.67 -20.64 -32.54
N GLY A 334 -23.91 -19.44 -32.01
CA GLY A 334 -23.70 -18.16 -32.66
C GLY A 334 -24.92 -17.65 -33.43
N ASP A 335 -25.04 -16.33 -33.53
CA ASP A 335 -26.08 -15.69 -34.33
C ASP A 335 -25.70 -15.62 -35.83
N ASP A 336 -26.69 -15.32 -36.67
CA ASP A 336 -26.51 -15.20 -38.12
C ASP A 336 -25.49 -14.11 -38.51
N GLY A 337 -25.32 -13.09 -37.64
CA GLY A 337 -24.38 -12.00 -37.86
C GLY A 337 -22.92 -12.45 -37.70
N LEU A 338 -22.62 -13.17 -36.62
CA LEU A 338 -21.30 -13.76 -36.38
C LEU A 338 -20.95 -14.80 -37.45
N ARG A 339 -21.91 -15.63 -37.84
CA ARG A 339 -21.76 -16.59 -38.94
C ARG A 339 -21.37 -15.89 -40.23
N ALA A 340 -22.13 -14.88 -40.64
CA ALA A 340 -21.83 -14.12 -41.87
C ALA A 340 -20.46 -13.42 -41.80
N ALA A 341 -20.07 -12.89 -40.63
CA ALA A 341 -18.77 -12.26 -40.45
C ALA A 341 -17.59 -13.25 -40.55
N LEU A 342 -17.76 -14.49 -40.06
CA LEU A 342 -16.77 -15.55 -40.21
C LEU A 342 -16.68 -16.03 -41.66
N GLU A 343 -17.79 -16.17 -42.37
CA GLU A 343 -17.80 -16.51 -43.80
C GLU A 343 -17.07 -15.43 -44.64
N ASP A 344 -17.31 -14.14 -44.34
CA ASP A 344 -16.63 -13.00 -44.99
C ASP A 344 -15.13 -12.92 -44.63
N SER A 345 -14.71 -13.56 -43.53
CA SER A 345 -13.30 -13.56 -43.10
C SER A 345 -12.39 -14.44 -43.95
N GLY A 346 -12.96 -15.29 -44.83
CA GLY A 346 -12.20 -16.22 -45.65
C GLY A 346 -11.66 -17.44 -44.89
N LEU A 347 -12.18 -17.70 -43.68
CA LEU A 347 -11.92 -18.92 -42.92
C LEU A 347 -12.85 -20.04 -43.38
N ASP A 348 -12.29 -21.26 -43.49
CA ASP A 348 -13.08 -22.47 -43.66
C ASP A 348 -13.60 -22.93 -42.29
N VAL A 349 -14.82 -22.49 -41.94
CA VAL A 349 -15.46 -22.74 -40.64
C VAL A 349 -16.69 -23.63 -40.84
N GLY A 350 -16.67 -24.82 -40.25
CA GLY A 350 -17.86 -25.64 -40.09
C GLY A 350 -18.81 -25.02 -39.07
N PHE A 351 -20.11 -25.23 -39.23
CA PHE A 351 -21.10 -24.65 -38.31
C PHE A 351 -21.99 -25.71 -37.69
N ARG A 352 -22.17 -25.65 -36.37
CA ARG A 352 -23.00 -26.58 -35.61
C ARG A 352 -23.87 -25.86 -34.59
N PRO A 353 -25.13 -26.27 -34.41
CA PRO A 353 -25.98 -25.72 -33.35
C PRO A 353 -25.49 -26.08 -31.94
N ASP A 354 -25.08 -27.33 -31.70
CA ASP A 354 -24.60 -27.81 -30.40
C ASP A 354 -23.40 -28.77 -30.55
N LEU A 355 -22.61 -28.93 -29.48
CA LEU A 355 -21.51 -29.90 -29.39
C LEU A 355 -21.96 -31.35 -29.61
N ALA A 356 -23.22 -31.66 -29.26
CA ALA A 356 -23.81 -32.99 -29.40
C ALA A 356 -24.21 -33.33 -30.84
N ASP A 357 -24.30 -32.34 -31.74
CA ASP A 357 -24.65 -32.60 -33.14
C ASP A 357 -23.51 -33.38 -33.83
N PRO A 358 -23.82 -34.54 -34.44
CA PRO A 358 -22.81 -35.40 -35.02
C PRO A 358 -22.06 -34.68 -36.14
N ALA A 359 -20.74 -34.83 -36.10
CA ALA A 359 -19.87 -34.54 -37.22
C ALA A 359 -20.37 -35.26 -38.48
N GLY A 360 -20.20 -34.65 -39.65
CA GLY A 360 -20.64 -35.26 -40.89
C GLY A 360 -19.84 -36.56 -41.12
N GLY A 361 -20.43 -37.71 -40.80
CA GLY A 361 -19.81 -39.03 -40.99
C GLY A 361 -18.79 -39.45 -39.91
N ALA A 362 -18.58 -40.76 -39.80
CA ALA A 362 -17.77 -41.40 -38.74
C ALA A 362 -16.24 -41.25 -38.88
N GLU A 363 -15.76 -40.53 -39.90
CA GLU A 363 -14.33 -40.38 -40.24
C GLU A 363 -13.86 -38.91 -40.21
N GLU A 364 -14.68 -37.95 -39.76
CA GLU A 364 -14.28 -36.54 -39.69
C GLU A 364 -13.31 -36.31 -38.53
N GLU A 365 -12.10 -35.81 -38.84
CA GLU A 365 -11.07 -35.48 -37.87
C GLU A 365 -11.54 -34.32 -36.96
N ALA A 366 -11.20 -34.35 -35.67
CA ALA A 366 -11.65 -33.32 -34.74
C ALA A 366 -11.08 -31.94 -35.13
N PRO A 367 -11.89 -30.86 -35.06
CA PRO A 367 -11.41 -29.54 -35.43
C PRO A 367 -10.27 -29.10 -34.50
N ALA A 368 -9.25 -28.46 -35.07
CA ALA A 368 -8.12 -27.94 -34.30
C ALA A 368 -8.57 -26.82 -33.34
N VAL A 369 -9.54 -26.01 -33.78
CA VAL A 369 -10.13 -24.91 -33.00
C VAL A 369 -11.65 -25.01 -33.04
N LEU A 370 -12.26 -25.02 -31.86
CA LEU A 370 -13.69 -24.78 -31.71
C LEU A 370 -13.91 -23.34 -31.25
N LEU A 371 -14.76 -22.61 -31.97
CA LEU A 371 -15.33 -21.35 -31.53
C LEU A 371 -16.67 -21.68 -30.85
N ALA A 372 -16.94 -21.15 -29.67
CA ALA A 372 -18.22 -21.38 -28.99
C ALA A 372 -18.79 -20.08 -28.43
N THR A 373 -20.08 -19.83 -28.68
CA THR A 373 -20.85 -18.81 -27.97
C THR A 373 -21.76 -19.47 -26.93
N VAL A 374 -22.05 -18.75 -25.85
CA VAL A 374 -23.04 -19.19 -24.85
C VAL A 374 -24.34 -18.42 -25.10
N ASP A 375 -25.18 -19.00 -25.96
CA ASP A 375 -26.40 -18.32 -26.40
C ASP A 375 -27.52 -18.55 -25.38
N VAL A 376 -27.76 -17.59 -24.49
CA VAL A 376 -28.98 -17.56 -23.66
C VAL A 376 -29.82 -16.39 -24.14
N ARG A 377 -31.12 -16.62 -24.39
CA ARG A 377 -32.02 -15.56 -24.82
C ARG A 377 -32.02 -14.47 -23.73
N PRO A 378 -31.74 -13.20 -24.06
CA PRO A 378 -31.70 -12.14 -23.07
C PRO A 378 -33.08 -11.96 -22.45
N ASP A 379 -33.11 -11.95 -21.12
CA ASP A 379 -34.28 -11.65 -20.32
C ASP A 379 -34.00 -10.37 -19.53
N ARG A 380 -34.48 -9.24 -20.05
CA ARG A 380 -34.26 -7.92 -19.46
C ARG A 380 -35.13 -7.67 -18.23
N ASP A 381 -36.23 -8.41 -18.10
CA ASP A 381 -37.14 -8.28 -16.97
C ASP A 381 -36.61 -9.09 -15.76
N HIS A 382 -35.75 -10.08 -16.01
CA HIS A 382 -35.15 -10.94 -15.00
C HIS A 382 -33.61 -11.08 -15.15
N PRO A 383 -32.83 -10.01 -14.90
CA PRO A 383 -31.39 -10.01 -15.11
C PRO A 383 -30.64 -11.04 -14.25
N VAL A 384 -31.07 -11.27 -13.01
CA VAL A 384 -30.49 -12.30 -12.12
C VAL A 384 -30.64 -13.68 -12.76
N ALA A 385 -31.86 -14.06 -13.14
CA ALA A 385 -32.11 -15.35 -13.76
C ALA A 385 -31.32 -15.54 -15.07
N HIS A 386 -31.17 -14.46 -15.84
CA HIS A 386 -30.38 -14.46 -17.07
C HIS A 386 -28.88 -14.74 -16.82
N VAL A 387 -28.27 -14.11 -15.80
CA VAL A 387 -26.86 -14.36 -15.43
C VAL A 387 -26.66 -15.81 -14.98
N HIS A 388 -27.55 -16.34 -14.14
CA HIS A 388 -27.49 -17.74 -13.68
C HIS A 388 -27.63 -18.72 -14.84
N ALA A 389 -28.63 -18.54 -15.70
CA ALA A 389 -28.84 -19.40 -16.86
C ALA A 389 -27.63 -19.39 -17.80
N THR A 390 -26.99 -18.23 -17.98
CA THR A 390 -25.78 -18.07 -18.81
C THR A 390 -24.59 -18.80 -18.19
N ALA A 391 -24.35 -18.62 -16.89
CA ALA A 391 -23.27 -19.32 -16.19
C ALA A 391 -23.47 -20.84 -16.19
N HIS A 392 -24.69 -21.33 -15.99
CA HIS A 392 -25.02 -22.76 -16.06
C HIS A 392 -24.80 -23.33 -17.45
N ARG A 393 -25.22 -22.62 -18.50
CA ARG A 393 -25.02 -23.05 -19.88
C ARG A 393 -23.54 -23.05 -20.27
N ALA A 394 -22.78 -22.05 -19.81
CA ALA A 394 -21.34 -22.01 -19.97
C ALA A 394 -20.67 -23.21 -19.28
N LEU A 395 -21.01 -23.47 -18.01
CA LEU A 395 -20.45 -24.60 -17.26
C LEU A 395 -20.71 -25.94 -17.97
N ASP A 396 -21.96 -26.20 -18.35
CA ASP A 396 -22.34 -27.42 -19.04
C ASP A 396 -21.61 -27.59 -20.38
N LEU A 397 -21.51 -26.53 -21.19
CA LEU A 397 -20.76 -26.56 -22.45
C LEU A 397 -19.29 -26.90 -22.23
N LEU A 398 -18.63 -26.22 -21.28
CA LEU A 398 -17.22 -26.39 -20.99
C LEU A 398 -16.92 -27.79 -20.42
N GLN A 399 -17.77 -28.29 -19.53
CA GLN A 399 -17.64 -29.64 -18.95
C GLN A 399 -17.88 -30.74 -19.99
N ARG A 400 -18.91 -30.61 -20.84
CA ARG A 400 -19.16 -31.57 -21.93
C ARG A 400 -18.00 -31.60 -22.94
N TRP A 401 -17.45 -30.44 -23.27
CA TRP A 401 -16.30 -30.36 -24.17
C TRP A 401 -15.05 -31.00 -23.57
N LEU A 402 -14.76 -30.75 -22.29
CA LEU A 402 -13.62 -31.36 -21.58
C LEU A 402 -13.76 -32.89 -21.44
N ALA A 403 -14.98 -33.39 -21.28
CA ALA A 403 -15.26 -34.81 -21.09
C ALA A 403 -15.23 -35.63 -22.39
N ASP A 404 -15.17 -34.97 -23.55
CA ASP A 404 -15.21 -35.63 -24.85
C ASP A 404 -13.80 -35.80 -25.43
N ASP A 405 -13.31 -37.05 -25.41
CA ASP A 405 -11.97 -37.42 -25.87
C ASP A 405 -11.68 -37.03 -27.33
N ARG A 406 -12.73 -36.83 -28.16
CA ARG A 406 -12.57 -36.34 -29.53
C ARG A 406 -11.88 -34.98 -29.58
N TYR A 407 -12.11 -34.15 -28.57
CA TYR A 407 -11.53 -32.80 -28.48
C TYR A 407 -10.26 -32.75 -27.62
N ALA A 408 -9.65 -33.88 -27.28
CA ALA A 408 -8.46 -33.92 -26.42
C ALA A 408 -7.27 -33.10 -26.99
N GLY A 409 -7.18 -32.98 -28.32
CA GLY A 409 -6.17 -32.17 -29.02
C GLY A 409 -6.64 -30.77 -29.44
N SER A 410 -7.91 -30.41 -29.22
CA SER A 410 -8.50 -29.16 -29.71
C SER A 410 -8.35 -28.01 -28.69
N ARG A 411 -8.34 -26.78 -29.21
CA ARG A 411 -8.49 -25.55 -28.39
C ARG A 411 -9.93 -25.04 -28.47
N LEU A 412 -10.48 -24.59 -27.35
CA LEU A 412 -11.80 -23.93 -27.30
C LEU A 412 -11.63 -22.43 -27.11
N ALA A 413 -12.04 -21.65 -28.10
CA ALA A 413 -12.16 -20.21 -28.00
C ALA A 413 -13.60 -19.84 -27.68
N VAL A 414 -13.82 -19.35 -26.46
CA VAL A 414 -15.13 -18.91 -25.96
C VAL A 414 -15.33 -17.46 -26.36
N LEU A 415 -16.31 -17.23 -27.22
CA LEU A 415 -16.66 -15.93 -27.76
C LEU A 415 -17.75 -15.29 -26.90
N THR A 416 -17.46 -14.10 -26.38
CA THR A 416 -18.42 -13.28 -25.62
C THR A 416 -18.64 -11.94 -26.31
N GLY A 417 -19.71 -11.23 -25.93
CA GLY A 417 -19.96 -9.87 -26.40
C GLY A 417 -20.17 -8.89 -25.25
N ASN A 418 -19.38 -7.81 -25.20
CA ASN A 418 -19.38 -6.81 -24.12
C ASN A 418 -19.20 -7.39 -22.71
N ALA A 419 -18.46 -8.49 -22.56
CA ALA A 419 -18.16 -9.07 -21.24
C ALA A 419 -17.15 -8.25 -20.43
N VAL A 420 -16.33 -7.43 -21.09
CA VAL A 420 -15.24 -6.68 -20.45
C VAL A 420 -15.18 -5.23 -20.91
N ALA A 421 -14.85 -4.34 -19.98
CA ALA A 421 -14.57 -2.93 -20.26
C ALA A 421 -13.11 -2.76 -20.78
N ALA A 422 -12.93 -2.88 -22.09
CA ALA A 422 -11.61 -2.92 -22.72
C ALA A 422 -11.06 -1.57 -23.23
N ARG A 423 -11.86 -0.49 -23.26
CA ARG A 423 -11.39 0.87 -23.59
C ARG A 423 -11.13 1.68 -22.31
N GLY A 424 -10.15 2.59 -22.37
CA GLY A 424 -9.74 3.42 -21.24
C GLY A 424 -10.84 4.35 -20.72
N ARG A 425 -10.79 4.69 -19.42
CA ARG A 425 -11.74 5.61 -18.78
C ARG A 425 -11.46 7.04 -19.26
N GLY A 426 -12.29 7.60 -20.13
CA GLY A 426 -12.16 8.99 -20.61
C GLY A 426 -12.32 9.19 -22.12
N GLU A 427 -12.41 8.12 -22.91
CA GLU A 427 -12.93 8.23 -24.27
C GLU A 427 -14.45 8.34 -24.17
N GLU A 428 -15.01 9.48 -24.60
CA GLU A 428 -16.46 9.71 -24.68
C GLU A 428 -17.05 8.76 -25.72
N ASP A 429 -17.27 7.52 -25.32
CA ASP A 429 -18.12 6.59 -26.03
C ASP A 429 -18.96 5.84 -25.01
N ARG A 430 -20.26 6.10 -25.06
CA ARG A 430 -21.32 5.30 -24.44
C ARG A 430 -21.45 3.95 -25.13
N ASP A 431 -20.35 3.40 -25.66
CA ASP A 431 -20.36 2.12 -26.34
C ASP A 431 -20.30 1.00 -25.28
N LYS A 432 -21.52 0.75 -24.78
CA LYS A 432 -22.09 -0.51 -24.32
C LYS A 432 -21.67 -0.93 -22.91
N GLU A 433 -22.62 -0.74 -22.00
CA GLU A 433 -22.68 -1.36 -20.68
C GLU A 433 -22.13 -2.78 -20.74
N VAL A 434 -21.21 -3.11 -19.83
CA VAL A 434 -20.72 -4.48 -19.66
C VAL A 434 -21.92 -5.37 -19.38
N ASP A 435 -22.08 -6.44 -20.15
CA ASP A 435 -23.14 -7.41 -19.94
C ASP A 435 -22.74 -8.35 -18.78
N PRO A 436 -23.41 -8.29 -17.61
CA PRO A 436 -23.04 -9.10 -16.46
C PRO A 436 -23.17 -10.60 -16.71
N ALA A 437 -24.06 -11.03 -17.60
CA ALA A 437 -24.23 -12.44 -17.94
C ALA A 437 -23.04 -12.95 -18.75
N GLN A 438 -22.52 -12.13 -19.66
CA GLN A 438 -21.31 -12.43 -20.43
C GLN A 438 -20.05 -12.34 -19.55
N ALA A 439 -19.99 -11.38 -18.62
CA ALA A 439 -18.88 -11.25 -17.66
C ALA A 439 -18.75 -12.48 -16.73
N ALA A 440 -19.86 -13.13 -16.38
CA ALA A 440 -19.85 -14.37 -15.59
C ALA A 440 -19.12 -15.52 -16.30
N ILE A 441 -19.17 -15.58 -17.63
CA ILE A 441 -18.44 -16.58 -18.44
C ILE A 441 -16.92 -16.40 -18.26
N TRP A 442 -16.43 -15.16 -18.25
CA TRP A 442 -15.01 -14.84 -18.10
C TRP A 442 -14.44 -15.37 -16.78
N GLY A 443 -15.15 -15.16 -15.67
CA GLY A 443 -14.72 -15.69 -14.37
C GLY A 443 -14.61 -17.21 -14.38
N LEU A 444 -15.60 -17.88 -14.97
CA LEU A 444 -15.64 -19.34 -15.05
C LEU A 444 -14.52 -19.91 -15.93
N VAL A 445 -14.32 -19.35 -17.13
CA VAL A 445 -13.29 -19.82 -18.07
C VAL A 445 -11.88 -19.53 -17.55
N ARG A 446 -11.65 -18.43 -16.82
CA ARG A 446 -10.35 -18.17 -16.18
C ARG A 446 -9.99 -19.22 -15.12
N SER A 447 -10.97 -19.72 -14.38
CA SER A 447 -10.76 -20.88 -13.50
C SER A 447 -10.41 -22.14 -14.31
N ALA A 448 -11.13 -22.40 -15.40
CA ALA A 448 -10.83 -23.52 -16.31
C ALA A 448 -9.42 -23.43 -16.94
N GLN A 449 -8.97 -22.23 -17.35
CA GLN A 449 -7.62 -21.96 -17.87
C GLN A 449 -6.54 -22.34 -16.86
N SER A 450 -6.77 -22.03 -15.58
CA SER A 450 -5.82 -22.34 -14.50
C SER A 450 -5.70 -23.86 -14.27
N GLU A 451 -6.79 -24.60 -14.43
CA GLU A 451 -6.80 -26.07 -14.29
C GLU A 451 -6.39 -26.82 -15.57
N HIS A 452 -6.61 -26.23 -16.75
CA HIS A 452 -6.32 -26.80 -18.06
C HIS A 452 -5.56 -25.81 -18.97
N PRO A 453 -4.27 -25.54 -18.70
CA PRO A 453 -3.49 -24.55 -19.43
C PRO A 453 -3.43 -24.81 -20.95
N GLY A 454 -3.53 -23.75 -21.76
CA GLY A 454 -3.47 -23.83 -23.22
C GLY A 454 -4.71 -24.41 -23.92
N ARG A 455 -5.70 -24.93 -23.18
CA ARG A 455 -6.94 -25.50 -23.75
C ARG A 455 -8.00 -24.45 -24.08
N PHE A 456 -8.04 -23.35 -23.34
CA PHE A 456 -9.11 -22.34 -23.44
C PHE A 456 -8.57 -20.97 -23.82
N VAL A 457 -9.31 -20.29 -24.69
CA VAL A 457 -9.07 -18.88 -25.05
C VAL A 457 -10.36 -18.10 -24.83
N LEU A 458 -10.28 -16.92 -24.21
CA LEU A 458 -11.38 -15.97 -24.09
C LEU A 458 -11.26 -14.88 -25.15
N VAL A 459 -12.33 -14.62 -25.90
CA VAL A 459 -12.37 -13.55 -26.89
C VAL A 459 -13.67 -12.77 -26.75
N ASP A 460 -13.58 -11.52 -26.29
CA ASP A 460 -14.73 -10.62 -26.23
C ASP A 460 -14.80 -9.77 -27.50
N LEU A 461 -15.76 -10.08 -28.38
CA LEU A 461 -15.92 -9.49 -29.71
C LEU A 461 -17.04 -8.43 -29.71
N ASP A 462 -16.79 -7.32 -30.39
CA ASP A 462 -17.89 -6.45 -30.81
C ASP A 462 -18.55 -6.94 -32.11
N ARG A 463 -19.52 -6.18 -32.61
CA ARG A 463 -20.28 -6.54 -33.82
C ARG A 463 -19.64 -6.03 -35.12
N ASP A 464 -18.42 -5.51 -35.07
CA ASP A 464 -17.73 -5.07 -36.28
C ASP A 464 -17.20 -6.30 -37.04
N PRO A 465 -17.53 -6.47 -38.34
CA PRO A 465 -16.98 -7.57 -39.15
C PRO A 465 -15.45 -7.62 -39.17
N ALA A 466 -14.75 -6.47 -39.02
CA ALA A 466 -13.30 -6.42 -38.92
C ALA A 466 -12.77 -7.17 -37.68
N SER A 467 -13.55 -7.27 -36.60
CA SER A 467 -13.18 -7.98 -35.38
C SER A 467 -13.17 -9.50 -35.59
N ALA A 468 -14.11 -10.05 -36.35
CA ALA A 468 -14.12 -11.48 -36.71
C ALA A 468 -12.91 -11.84 -37.59
N ARG A 469 -12.50 -10.95 -38.50
CA ARG A 469 -11.32 -11.14 -39.35
C ARG A 469 -9.99 -11.23 -38.58
N ALA A 470 -9.93 -10.72 -37.35
CA ALA A 470 -8.74 -10.79 -36.52
C ALA A 470 -8.54 -12.15 -35.81
N LEU A 471 -9.58 -13.00 -35.75
CA LEU A 471 -9.57 -14.28 -35.03
C LEU A 471 -8.38 -15.20 -35.37
N PRO A 472 -7.97 -15.39 -36.64
CA PRO A 472 -6.85 -16.25 -36.97
C PRO A 472 -5.53 -15.77 -36.38
N ALA A 473 -5.25 -14.47 -36.55
CA ALA A 473 -4.01 -13.86 -36.08
C ALA A 473 -3.95 -13.83 -34.54
N LEU A 474 -5.06 -13.51 -33.87
CA LEU A 474 -5.08 -13.47 -32.41
C LEU A 474 -4.93 -14.88 -31.80
N LEU A 475 -5.58 -15.92 -32.34
CA LEU A 475 -5.44 -17.28 -31.80
C LEU A 475 -4.05 -17.88 -31.99
N ALA A 476 -3.29 -17.40 -32.99
CA ALA A 476 -1.90 -17.76 -33.23
C ALA A 476 -0.91 -17.00 -32.33
N SER A 477 -1.31 -15.92 -31.67
CA SER A 477 -0.42 -15.06 -30.87
C SER A 477 0.14 -15.71 -29.60
N GLY A 478 -0.46 -16.82 -29.15
CA GLY A 478 -0.11 -17.49 -27.90
C GLY A 478 -0.74 -16.90 -26.64
N GLU A 479 -1.43 -15.76 -26.76
CA GLU A 479 -2.20 -15.17 -25.66
C GLU A 479 -3.53 -15.93 -25.45
N GLU A 480 -4.06 -15.86 -24.23
CA GLU A 480 -5.23 -16.65 -23.81
C GLU A 480 -6.50 -15.81 -23.61
N GLN A 481 -6.39 -14.48 -23.63
CA GLN A 481 -7.50 -13.56 -23.34
C GLN A 481 -7.42 -12.33 -24.24
N PHE A 482 -8.52 -11.99 -24.89
CA PHE A 482 -8.61 -10.90 -25.85
C PHE A 482 -9.91 -10.12 -25.71
N ALA A 483 -9.83 -8.82 -26.00
CA ALA A 483 -10.98 -8.02 -26.35
C ALA A 483 -10.73 -7.40 -27.73
N VAL A 484 -11.69 -7.50 -28.64
CA VAL A 484 -11.57 -6.95 -30.00
C VAL A 484 -12.61 -5.85 -30.19
N ARG A 485 -12.14 -4.65 -30.57
CA ARG A 485 -12.97 -3.45 -30.77
C ARG A 485 -12.63 -2.80 -32.10
N GLY A 486 -13.57 -2.79 -33.04
CA GLY A 486 -13.39 -2.24 -34.39
C GLY A 486 -12.19 -2.86 -35.12
N GLY A 487 -11.98 -4.17 -34.98
CA GLY A 487 -10.80 -4.88 -35.51
C GLY A 487 -9.49 -4.68 -34.73
N THR A 488 -9.45 -3.81 -33.71
CA THR A 488 -8.26 -3.66 -32.84
C THR A 488 -8.26 -4.74 -31.79
N VAL A 489 -7.20 -5.54 -31.72
CA VAL A 489 -7.02 -6.59 -30.72
C VAL A 489 -6.33 -6.02 -29.49
N LEU A 490 -6.94 -6.23 -28.33
CA LEU A 490 -6.45 -5.80 -27.02
C LEU A 490 -6.23 -7.04 -26.15
N VAL A 491 -5.15 -7.03 -25.38
CA VAL A 491 -4.83 -8.08 -24.39
C VAL A 491 -4.77 -7.49 -22.98
N PRO A 492 -5.29 -8.20 -21.96
CA PRO A 492 -5.27 -7.71 -20.59
C PRO A 492 -3.89 -7.89 -20.00
N ARG A 493 -3.35 -6.82 -19.42
CA ARG A 493 -2.09 -6.82 -18.66
C ARG A 493 -2.37 -6.35 -17.24
N LEU A 494 -1.80 -7.05 -16.27
CA LEU A 494 -1.85 -6.60 -14.88
C LEU A 494 -0.86 -5.43 -14.73
N ALA A 495 -1.39 -4.25 -14.45
CA ALA A 495 -0.61 -3.06 -14.16
C ALA A 495 -0.83 -2.64 -12.72
N ARG A 496 0.16 -1.97 -12.12
CA ARG A 496 -0.03 -1.33 -10.83
C ARG A 496 -0.79 -0.03 -11.01
N THR A 497 -1.58 0.34 -10.02
CA THR A 497 -2.28 1.63 -10.10
C THR A 497 -1.30 2.77 -9.90
N GLU A 498 -1.04 3.56 -10.93
CA GLU A 498 -0.41 4.87 -10.79
C GLU A 498 -1.45 5.87 -10.30
N HIS A 499 -1.91 5.74 -9.05
CA HIS A 499 -2.72 6.79 -8.45
C HIS A 499 -1.82 7.66 -7.56
N PRO A 500 -1.36 8.83 -8.03
CA PRO A 500 -1.05 9.88 -7.07
C PRO A 500 -2.36 10.10 -6.32
N LEU A 501 -2.43 9.86 -5.01
CA LEU A 501 -3.51 10.40 -4.19
C LEU A 501 -3.49 11.91 -4.41
N VAL A 502 -4.26 12.40 -5.39
CA VAL A 502 -4.30 13.80 -5.78
C VAL A 502 -4.84 14.56 -4.57
N PRO A 503 -4.04 15.39 -3.89
CA PRO A 503 -4.56 16.19 -2.80
C PRO A 503 -5.37 17.34 -3.41
N GLY A 504 -6.68 17.39 -3.14
CA GLY A 504 -7.50 18.61 -3.32
C GLY A 504 -8.57 18.61 -4.41
N GLY A 505 -8.97 17.47 -4.98
CA GLY A 505 -9.98 17.42 -6.07
C GLY A 505 -11.30 16.72 -5.75
N ALA A 506 -11.34 15.81 -4.78
CA ALA A 506 -12.56 15.14 -4.37
C ALA A 506 -12.77 15.37 -2.87
N GLY A 507 -13.96 15.83 -2.48
CA GLY A 507 -14.36 15.91 -1.08
C GLY A 507 -14.32 14.54 -0.39
N PRO A 508 -14.74 14.45 0.88
CA PRO A 508 -14.86 13.17 1.55
C PRO A 508 -15.73 12.22 0.71
N VAL A 509 -15.20 11.04 0.38
CA VAL A 509 -15.90 10.00 -0.43
C VAL A 509 -17.18 9.55 0.27
N PHE A 510 -17.18 9.53 1.60
CA PHE A 510 -18.36 9.26 2.41
C PHE A 510 -18.83 10.55 3.06
N THR A 511 -20.12 10.87 2.90
CA THR A 511 -20.73 12.02 3.57
C THR A 511 -20.97 11.72 5.06
N THR A 512 -20.88 12.74 5.91
CA THR A 512 -21.14 12.59 7.35
C THR A 512 -22.64 12.66 7.70
N ASP A 513 -23.45 13.14 6.76
CA ASP A 513 -24.85 13.52 6.98
C ASP A 513 -25.84 12.49 6.38
N GLY A 514 -25.39 11.27 6.14
CA GLY A 514 -26.19 10.19 5.55
C GLY A 514 -25.89 8.81 6.11
N THR A 515 -26.74 7.87 5.78
CA THR A 515 -26.66 6.47 6.21
C THR A 515 -25.80 5.67 5.23
N VAL A 516 -24.84 4.90 5.75
CA VAL A 516 -24.05 3.93 4.97
C VAL A 516 -24.57 2.52 5.23
N LEU A 517 -25.02 1.85 4.16
CA LEU A 517 -25.41 0.44 4.21
C LEU A 517 -24.17 -0.45 4.11
N VAL A 518 -23.97 -1.32 5.11
CA VAL A 518 -22.95 -2.37 5.08
C VAL A 518 -23.62 -3.73 5.09
N THR A 519 -23.54 -4.46 3.97
CA THR A 519 -24.02 -5.84 3.90
C THR A 519 -22.92 -6.81 4.36
N GLY A 520 -23.30 -7.92 4.98
CA GLY A 520 -22.32 -8.90 5.46
C GLY A 520 -21.50 -8.40 6.67
N ALA A 521 -21.98 -7.37 7.37
CA ALA A 521 -21.30 -6.71 8.49
C ALA A 521 -20.87 -7.65 9.64
N THR A 522 -21.48 -8.84 9.74
CA THR A 522 -21.19 -9.83 10.79
C THR A 522 -20.01 -10.75 10.45
N GLY A 523 -19.61 -10.80 9.17
CA GLY A 523 -18.39 -11.49 8.73
C GLY A 523 -17.14 -10.75 9.19
N LEU A 524 -15.99 -11.43 9.15
CA LEU A 524 -14.71 -10.87 9.62
C LEU A 524 -14.41 -9.52 8.95
N LEU A 525 -14.47 -9.46 7.62
CA LEU A 525 -14.21 -8.22 6.85
C LEU A 525 -15.23 -7.13 7.16
N GLY A 526 -16.53 -7.47 7.21
CA GLY A 526 -17.61 -6.51 7.45
C GLY A 526 -17.44 -5.73 8.76
N ARG A 527 -16.95 -6.39 9.83
CA ARG A 527 -16.66 -5.74 11.12
C ARG A 527 -15.53 -4.72 11.02
N HIS A 528 -14.44 -5.09 10.33
CA HIS A 528 -13.32 -4.19 10.12
C HIS A 528 -13.70 -2.99 9.26
N VAL A 529 -14.47 -3.23 8.18
CA VAL A 529 -15.00 -2.17 7.32
C VAL A 529 -15.89 -1.21 8.12
N ALA A 530 -16.83 -1.72 8.92
CA ALA A 530 -17.70 -0.87 9.74
C ALA A 530 -16.90 0.01 10.71
N ARG A 531 -15.89 -0.54 11.41
CA ARG A 531 -15.00 0.24 12.29
C ARG A 531 -14.21 1.28 11.50
N HIS A 532 -13.72 0.93 10.31
CA HIS A 532 -12.95 1.83 9.47
C HIS A 532 -13.80 3.02 8.98
N LEU A 533 -15.05 2.76 8.58
CA LEU A 533 -15.99 3.80 8.17
C LEU A 533 -16.21 4.82 9.31
N VAL A 534 -16.38 4.37 10.55
CA VAL A 534 -16.59 5.28 11.70
C VAL A 534 -15.31 6.02 12.07
N THR A 535 -14.19 5.30 12.22
CA THR A 535 -12.96 5.87 12.80
C THR A 535 -12.13 6.68 11.82
N ARG A 536 -12.09 6.29 10.54
CA ARG A 536 -11.28 6.94 9.50
C ARG A 536 -12.08 7.82 8.57
N HIS A 537 -13.30 7.42 8.20
CA HIS A 537 -14.15 8.19 7.30
C HIS A 537 -15.21 9.03 8.02
N GLY A 538 -15.28 8.96 9.36
CA GLY A 538 -16.16 9.79 10.17
C GLY A 538 -17.66 9.49 9.99
N VAL A 539 -18.01 8.34 9.40
CA VAL A 539 -19.41 7.92 9.19
C VAL A 539 -20.13 7.77 10.53
N ARG A 540 -21.32 8.37 10.63
CA ARG A 540 -22.11 8.41 11.87
C ARG A 540 -23.40 7.61 11.84
N ASP A 541 -23.99 7.35 10.68
CA ASP A 541 -25.19 6.50 10.58
C ASP A 541 -24.84 5.24 9.78
N LEU A 542 -24.94 4.08 10.43
CA LEU A 542 -24.68 2.78 9.83
C LEU A 542 -25.94 1.94 9.80
N LEU A 543 -26.25 1.36 8.64
CA LEU A 543 -27.24 0.30 8.47
C LEU A 543 -26.50 -1.02 8.22
N LEU A 544 -26.47 -1.90 9.22
CA LEU A 544 -25.81 -3.20 9.14
C LEU A 544 -26.84 -4.27 8.76
N ALA A 545 -26.73 -4.80 7.54
CA ALA A 545 -27.68 -5.76 7.00
C ALA A 545 -27.08 -7.17 6.87
N GLY A 546 -27.84 -8.18 7.27
CA GLY A 546 -27.53 -9.58 6.99
C GLY A 546 -28.64 -10.52 7.45
N ARG A 547 -28.64 -11.76 6.93
CA ARG A 547 -29.75 -12.73 7.11
C ARG A 547 -30.21 -12.94 8.56
N ARG A 548 -29.26 -12.94 9.51
CA ARG A 548 -29.54 -13.16 10.94
C ARG A 548 -29.81 -11.86 11.71
N GLY A 549 -29.52 -10.69 11.14
CA GLY A 549 -29.64 -9.39 11.82
C GLY A 549 -29.00 -9.39 13.21
N GLY A 550 -29.74 -8.86 14.19
CA GLY A 550 -29.31 -8.79 15.59
C GLY A 550 -29.09 -10.16 16.26
N ALA A 551 -29.64 -11.25 15.70
CA ALA A 551 -29.43 -12.60 16.20
C ALA A 551 -28.08 -13.22 15.73
N ALA A 552 -27.30 -12.50 14.92
CA ALA A 552 -25.98 -12.96 14.53
C ALA A 552 -24.99 -12.93 15.70
N GLU A 553 -24.16 -13.96 15.79
CA GLU A 553 -23.12 -14.06 16.81
C GLU A 553 -22.19 -12.83 16.79
N GLY A 554 -21.95 -12.26 17.96
CA GLY A 554 -21.12 -11.06 18.11
C GLY A 554 -21.71 -9.76 17.56
N MET A 555 -22.95 -9.73 17.05
CA MET A 555 -23.54 -8.49 16.52
C MET A 555 -23.78 -7.44 17.62
N ALA A 556 -24.33 -7.85 18.76
CA ALA A 556 -24.55 -6.95 19.89
C ALA A 556 -23.24 -6.30 20.40
N ALA A 557 -22.15 -7.05 20.41
CA ALA A 557 -20.83 -6.53 20.78
C ALA A 557 -20.31 -5.49 19.77
N LEU A 558 -20.48 -5.76 18.46
CA LEU A 558 -20.11 -4.82 17.40
C LEU A 558 -20.95 -3.54 17.47
N GLU A 559 -22.26 -3.65 17.66
CA GLU A 559 -23.16 -2.51 17.81
C GLU A 559 -22.76 -1.63 18.99
N ALA A 560 -22.50 -2.23 20.15
CA ALA A 560 -22.05 -1.51 21.34
C ALA A 560 -20.70 -0.81 21.11
N GLU A 561 -19.75 -1.48 20.46
CA GLU A 561 -18.44 -0.91 20.13
C GLU A 561 -18.56 0.29 19.18
N LEU A 562 -19.27 0.15 18.06
CA LEU A 562 -19.46 1.23 17.09
C LEU A 562 -20.24 2.41 17.70
N THR A 563 -21.19 2.12 18.60
CA THR A 563 -21.92 3.15 19.35
C THR A 563 -20.99 3.90 20.31
N ALA A 564 -20.09 3.21 21.00
CA ALA A 564 -19.07 3.83 21.86
C ALA A 564 -18.09 4.70 21.05
N LEU A 565 -17.84 4.35 19.78
CA LEU A 565 -17.07 5.17 18.83
C LEU A 565 -17.88 6.35 18.26
N GLY A 566 -19.15 6.49 18.66
CA GLY A 566 -20.01 7.62 18.33
C GLY A 566 -20.80 7.46 17.04
N ALA A 567 -21.05 6.23 16.58
CA ALA A 567 -21.98 5.94 15.49
C ALA A 567 -23.38 5.58 16.01
N ARG A 568 -24.40 5.88 15.21
CA ARG A 568 -25.76 5.35 15.33
C ARG A 568 -25.87 4.13 14.44
N VAL A 569 -26.07 2.97 15.06
CA VAL A 569 -26.11 1.69 14.35
C VAL A 569 -27.54 1.18 14.31
N THR A 570 -28.02 0.87 13.11
CA THR A 570 -29.27 0.14 12.90
C THR A 570 -28.91 -1.24 12.36
N VAL A 571 -29.39 -2.30 13.01
CA VAL A 571 -29.16 -3.67 12.58
C VAL A 571 -30.45 -4.25 12.01
N ALA A 572 -30.38 -4.75 10.78
CA ALA A 572 -31.53 -5.34 10.10
C ALA A 572 -31.29 -6.81 9.70
N ALA A 573 -32.26 -7.66 10.01
CA ALA A 573 -32.36 -9.00 9.46
C ALA A 573 -32.89 -8.89 8.03
N CYS A 574 -32.00 -8.98 7.05
CA CYS A 574 -32.34 -8.86 5.63
C CYS A 574 -31.41 -9.76 4.81
N ASP A 575 -32.00 -10.56 3.94
CA ASP A 575 -31.28 -11.24 2.88
C ASP A 575 -31.25 -10.32 1.67
N VAL A 576 -30.10 -9.72 1.37
CA VAL A 576 -29.96 -8.75 0.27
C VAL A 576 -30.14 -9.39 -1.11
N ALA A 577 -30.14 -10.72 -1.19
CA ALA A 577 -30.51 -11.45 -2.40
C ALA A 577 -32.04 -11.56 -2.59
N ASP A 578 -32.85 -11.24 -1.58
CA ASP A 578 -34.31 -11.11 -1.70
C ASP A 578 -34.65 -9.65 -2.00
N ARG A 579 -35.04 -9.39 -3.25
CA ARG A 579 -35.35 -8.04 -3.74
C ARG A 579 -36.43 -7.33 -2.92
N GLU A 580 -37.49 -8.04 -2.54
CA GLU A 580 -38.58 -7.41 -1.78
C GLU A 580 -38.17 -7.12 -0.34
N ALA A 581 -37.39 -8.00 0.28
CA ALA A 581 -36.85 -7.76 1.61
C ALA A 581 -35.86 -6.59 1.63
N LEU A 582 -35.05 -6.45 0.57
CA LEU A 582 -34.14 -5.32 0.41
C LEU A 582 -34.91 -4.02 0.17
N ALA A 583 -35.92 -4.00 -0.70
CA ALA A 583 -36.76 -2.83 -0.93
C ALA A 583 -37.40 -2.33 0.38
N ARG A 584 -38.02 -3.21 1.16
CA ARG A 584 -38.59 -2.86 2.49
C ARG A 584 -37.54 -2.32 3.45
N LEU A 585 -36.31 -2.82 3.40
CA LEU A 585 -35.21 -2.33 4.23
C LEU A 585 -34.80 -0.91 3.83
N LEU A 586 -34.69 -0.64 2.53
CA LEU A 586 -34.31 0.67 2.00
C LEU A 586 -35.41 1.71 2.24
N ASP A 587 -36.68 1.34 2.07
CA ASP A 587 -37.84 2.20 2.38
C ASP A 587 -37.94 2.59 3.86
N ALA A 588 -37.32 1.81 4.76
CA ALA A 588 -37.28 2.09 6.18
C ALA A 588 -36.16 3.08 6.60
N VAL A 589 -35.29 3.49 5.67
CA VAL A 589 -34.24 4.48 5.94
C VAL A 589 -34.87 5.86 6.13
N PRO A 590 -34.61 6.57 7.24
CA PRO A 590 -35.29 7.84 7.51
C PRO A 590 -34.86 8.98 6.56
N ASP A 591 -35.83 9.77 6.09
CA ASP A 591 -35.60 10.91 5.18
C ASP A 591 -34.58 11.95 5.71
N GLY A 592 -34.52 12.13 7.04
CA GLY A 592 -33.56 13.04 7.68
C GLY A 592 -32.11 12.55 7.69
N ARG A 593 -31.85 11.32 7.23
CA ARG A 593 -30.53 10.68 7.11
C ARG A 593 -30.57 9.67 5.95
N PRO A 594 -30.71 10.15 4.71
CA PRO A 594 -30.92 9.31 3.55
C PRO A 594 -29.74 8.35 3.34
N LEU A 595 -29.96 7.28 2.58
CA LEU A 595 -28.87 6.39 2.18
C LEU A 595 -27.91 7.14 1.24
N THR A 596 -26.64 7.22 1.60
CA THR A 596 -25.62 7.96 0.82
C THR A 596 -24.46 7.08 0.36
N ALA A 597 -24.35 5.85 0.85
CA ALA A 597 -23.39 4.89 0.32
C ALA A 597 -23.80 3.44 0.59
N VAL A 598 -23.32 2.55 -0.28
CA VAL A 598 -23.45 1.09 -0.15
C VAL A 598 -22.06 0.46 -0.12
N VAL A 599 -21.81 -0.39 0.87
CA VAL A 599 -20.61 -1.22 0.97
C VAL A 599 -21.03 -2.67 1.12
N HIS A 600 -20.90 -3.42 0.03
CA HIS A 600 -21.32 -4.81 -0.05
C HIS A 600 -20.13 -5.74 0.24
N VAL A 601 -20.13 -6.35 1.42
CA VAL A 601 -19.08 -7.28 1.90
C VAL A 601 -19.61 -8.71 2.02
N ALA A 602 -20.90 -8.92 1.74
CA ALA A 602 -21.49 -10.24 1.82
C ALA A 602 -20.94 -11.17 0.71
N GLY A 603 -20.50 -12.36 1.12
CA GLY A 603 -20.02 -13.38 0.22
C GLY A 603 -19.95 -14.74 0.91
N VAL A 604 -20.01 -15.79 0.12
CA VAL A 604 -19.71 -17.17 0.52
C VAL A 604 -18.80 -17.79 -0.52
N THR A 605 -18.00 -18.76 -0.11
CA THR A 605 -17.18 -19.57 -1.00
C THR A 605 -17.69 -21.01 -1.00
N ASP A 606 -17.51 -21.68 -2.14
CA ASP A 606 -17.85 -23.09 -2.31
C ASP A 606 -16.90 -23.72 -3.33
N ASP A 607 -15.64 -23.80 -2.93
CA ASP A 607 -14.56 -24.13 -3.85
C ASP A 607 -14.62 -25.60 -4.29
N GLY A 608 -14.19 -25.85 -5.53
CA GLY A 608 -14.11 -27.18 -6.12
C GLY A 608 -13.35 -27.12 -7.45
N ILE A 609 -12.84 -28.27 -7.88
CA ILE A 609 -12.25 -28.42 -9.22
C ILE A 609 -13.32 -28.18 -10.28
N PHE A 610 -12.93 -27.64 -11.43
CA PHE A 610 -13.83 -27.21 -12.50
C PHE A 610 -14.80 -28.31 -12.96
N THR A 611 -14.30 -29.54 -13.11
CA THR A 611 -15.10 -30.71 -13.54
C THR A 611 -16.07 -31.21 -12.48
N GLY A 612 -15.91 -30.79 -11.22
CA GLY A 612 -16.80 -31.11 -10.10
C GLY A 612 -17.77 -29.99 -9.72
N LEU A 613 -17.70 -28.83 -10.39
CA LEU A 613 -18.66 -27.74 -10.19
C LEU A 613 -20.05 -28.16 -10.68
N THR A 614 -21.09 -27.72 -9.97
CA THR A 614 -22.50 -27.93 -10.35
C THR A 614 -23.25 -26.60 -10.36
N ALA A 615 -24.40 -26.56 -11.02
CA ALA A 615 -25.28 -25.39 -11.04
C ALA A 615 -25.64 -24.92 -9.63
N GLU A 616 -25.96 -25.84 -8.72
CA GLU A 616 -26.33 -25.52 -7.34
C GLU A 616 -25.18 -24.88 -6.54
N ARG A 617 -23.93 -25.23 -6.87
CA ARG A 617 -22.74 -24.60 -6.28
C ARG A 617 -22.55 -23.17 -6.79
N ILE A 618 -22.72 -22.96 -8.09
CA ILE A 618 -22.72 -21.62 -8.70
C ILE A 618 -23.82 -20.76 -8.08
N ASP A 619 -25.05 -21.24 -8.04
CA ASP A 619 -26.20 -20.56 -7.45
C ASP A 619 -25.92 -20.10 -6.01
N ARG A 620 -25.29 -20.97 -5.21
CA ARG A 620 -24.95 -20.67 -3.81
C ARG A 620 -23.98 -19.49 -3.67
N VAL A 621 -22.97 -19.41 -4.54
CA VAL A 621 -21.93 -18.36 -4.51
C VAL A 621 -22.42 -17.07 -5.18
N PHE A 622 -23.22 -17.19 -6.25
CA PHE A 622 -23.79 -16.05 -6.97
C PHE A 622 -24.82 -15.32 -6.12
N ARG A 623 -25.67 -16.04 -5.38
CA ARG A 623 -26.75 -15.43 -4.59
C ARG A 623 -26.33 -14.24 -3.71
N PRO A 624 -25.32 -14.34 -2.83
CA PRO A 624 -24.88 -13.19 -2.03
C PRO A 624 -23.98 -12.19 -2.77
N LYS A 625 -23.55 -12.47 -4.01
CA LYS A 625 -22.65 -11.60 -4.80
C LYS A 625 -23.38 -10.94 -5.97
N VAL A 626 -23.82 -11.74 -6.94
CA VAL A 626 -24.49 -11.32 -8.18
C VAL A 626 -25.89 -10.80 -7.90
N ASP A 627 -26.78 -11.62 -7.32
CA ASP A 627 -28.18 -11.25 -7.09
C ASP A 627 -28.27 -10.03 -6.20
N ALA A 628 -27.48 -10.04 -5.11
CA ALA A 628 -27.40 -8.93 -4.19
C ALA A 628 -26.89 -7.65 -4.87
N ALA A 629 -25.83 -7.72 -5.67
CA ALA A 629 -25.31 -6.53 -6.37
C ALA A 629 -26.32 -5.98 -7.38
N LEU A 630 -27.02 -6.85 -8.14
CA LEU A 630 -28.05 -6.43 -9.09
C LEU A 630 -29.26 -5.80 -8.41
N HIS A 631 -29.74 -6.36 -7.29
CA HIS A 631 -30.84 -5.76 -6.54
C HIS A 631 -30.42 -4.45 -5.86
N LEU A 632 -29.20 -4.38 -5.32
CA LEU A 632 -28.67 -3.13 -4.74
C LEU A 632 -28.55 -2.05 -5.80
N ASP A 633 -28.01 -2.35 -6.99
CA ASP A 633 -27.97 -1.43 -8.12
C ASP A 633 -29.38 -0.96 -8.51
N GLU A 634 -30.30 -1.90 -8.78
CA GLU A 634 -31.66 -1.58 -9.20
C GLU A 634 -32.39 -0.66 -8.19
N LEU A 635 -32.35 -1.01 -6.90
CA LEU A 635 -33.10 -0.30 -5.86
C LEU A 635 -32.44 0.99 -5.39
N THR A 636 -31.17 1.23 -5.74
CA THR A 636 -30.45 2.46 -5.36
C THR A 636 -30.07 3.34 -6.55
N ARG A 637 -30.44 2.95 -7.78
CA ARG A 637 -30.08 3.65 -9.03
C ARG A 637 -30.47 5.12 -9.07
N ASP A 638 -31.61 5.46 -8.49
CA ASP A 638 -32.13 6.83 -8.45
C ASP A 638 -31.65 7.64 -7.24
N LEU A 639 -30.79 7.06 -6.39
CA LEU A 639 -30.23 7.73 -5.22
C LEU A 639 -28.88 8.38 -5.55
N GLU A 640 -28.63 9.57 -5.00
CA GLU A 640 -27.34 10.25 -5.11
C GLU A 640 -26.31 9.63 -4.15
N LEU A 641 -25.81 8.44 -4.51
CA LEU A 641 -24.79 7.75 -3.73
C LEU A 641 -23.41 8.36 -3.95
N SER A 642 -22.74 8.66 -2.84
CA SER A 642 -21.33 9.09 -2.81
C SER A 642 -20.35 7.93 -3.04
N ALA A 643 -20.76 6.69 -2.72
CA ALA A 643 -19.98 5.49 -2.96
C ALA A 643 -20.86 4.24 -3.11
N PHE A 644 -20.49 3.36 -4.04
CA PHE A 644 -21.04 2.02 -4.21
C PHE A 644 -19.87 1.03 -4.34
N VAL A 645 -19.56 0.32 -3.25
CA VAL A 645 -18.35 -0.49 -3.13
C VAL A 645 -18.74 -1.97 -3.03
N LEU A 646 -18.20 -2.80 -3.93
CA LEU A 646 -18.41 -4.25 -3.94
C LEU A 646 -17.10 -4.96 -3.62
N PHE A 647 -17.11 -5.84 -2.62
CA PHE A 647 -15.99 -6.72 -2.31
C PHE A 647 -16.14 -8.01 -3.13
N SER A 648 -15.22 -8.24 -4.07
CA SER A 648 -15.24 -9.41 -4.97
C SER A 648 -14.39 -10.57 -4.49
#